data_AF-A0AAV8QQV7-F1
#
_entry.id   AF-A0AAV8QQV7-F1
#
_cell.length_a   1.000
_cell.length_b   1.000
_cell.length_c   1.000
_cell.angle_alpha   90.00
_cell.angle_beta   90.00
_cell.angle_gamma   90.00
#
_symmetry.space_group_name_H-M   'P 1'
#
loop_
_entity.id
_entity.type
_entity.pdbx_description
1 polymer ?
#
loop_
_entity_poly.entity_id
_entity_poly.type
_entity_poly.pdbx_seq_one_letter_code
_entity_poly.pdbx_strand_id
1 'polypeptide(L)'
;MIFSLTTFPTNLLDLPSVDRRPSVHVGWRRRHRNPEACACQTKKQAAAESTEDDSCGGVATYATNAPFVSALMAFAERDTACFHFPGHNRGKAAPAMLSQLFGPDVFTYDLSPIPWIGNLFSSRGPLSDAQKLAAEVFGSSETWFLVGGSSCGVMASIMATCSPGDFLVLPRNAHISATHAMVLSGALPKYITPECSSVWDVAGGVTPSQVETAIEELKEAGKTAAAVLITSPTYQGICCKIDEITKLCHSHGVPAIVDEAHGAHFKFHPRLPKTALEQGADLVVQSTHKVLSSLSQSSMLHASGHRVDRERVRRCLQALQSTSSSYLLLASLDATRAQLSENPEAILGKAMEMADLARVQIEQIPSLSILDASSFSSDFPDMDPLRVTVGVSRLGLTGFKVNELLCEEHGVMPELEGMRSVTFVFNRETSVEHTERLITALSHLSTTFVDANQSRKQIGSGVITPFAGFSRELSPREAFFAKKRKVAIGESLGEICGELICTIPPGVPVLNPGEVITREALDYLQDARSKGAVIMGAADPRLYSLIHPADPHLLHGRRLPEVELMMVPLVRSCKEAGPCYHIWIHNEGLAGLSCCGAGGCKKVSASTLLPGDPVSHPHSTIASLLEAKLKASGGSACSTSLSSSSNELTQDHERRQHTGVHYKCSGQ
;
A
#
# COMPACT_ATOMS: atom_id res chain seq x y z
N MET A 1 -22.86 14.98 14.42
CA MET A 1 -23.17 16.12 13.55
C MET A 1 -22.14 17.21 13.81
N ILE A 2 -21.36 17.56 12.78
CA ILE A 2 -20.97 18.91 12.31
C ILE A 2 -20.61 19.99 13.36
N PHE A 3 -19.33 20.43 13.27
CA PHE A 3 -18.72 21.77 13.45
C PHE A 3 -19.26 22.76 14.50
N SER A 4 -18.34 23.36 15.29
CA SER A 4 -18.05 24.80 15.23
C SER A 4 -16.88 25.23 16.14
N LEU A 5 -16.14 26.23 15.66
CA LEU A 5 -15.14 27.07 16.31
C LEU A 5 -15.63 27.78 17.58
N THR A 6 -14.70 28.07 18.50
CA THR A 6 -14.78 29.16 19.51
C THR A 6 -13.35 29.67 19.79
N THR A 7 -12.94 30.83 19.25
CA THR A 7 -12.98 32.19 19.84
C THR A 7 -11.97 32.43 20.98
N PHE A 8 -10.97 33.26 20.69
CA PHE A 8 -10.10 33.94 21.66
C PHE A 8 -10.83 35.14 22.31
N PRO A 9 -10.63 35.44 23.60
CA PRO A 9 -11.16 36.65 24.21
C PRO A 9 -10.18 37.81 24.09
N THR A 10 -10.75 38.99 23.81
CA THR A 10 -10.14 40.31 23.97
C THR A 10 -10.48 40.86 25.35
N ASN A 11 -9.55 41.58 25.97
CA ASN A 11 -9.88 42.66 26.90
C ASN A 11 -8.82 43.77 26.81
N LEU A 12 -9.34 45.00 26.73
CA LEU A 12 -8.67 46.28 26.58
C LEU A 12 -7.85 46.67 27.82
N LEU A 13 -6.82 47.50 27.60
CA LEU A 13 -6.49 48.66 28.45
C LEU A 13 -5.79 49.75 27.60
N ASP A 14 -6.06 51.00 27.96
CA ASP A 14 -5.95 52.25 27.18
C ASP A 14 -4.54 52.83 26.93
N LEU A 15 -4.42 53.38 25.70
CA LEU A 15 -3.69 54.55 25.11
C LEU A 15 -2.90 55.54 26.02
N PRO A 16 -1.85 56.25 25.49
CA PRO A 16 -2.08 57.42 24.62
C PRO A 16 -1.20 57.59 23.37
N SER A 17 -1.81 58.36 22.46
CA SER A 17 -1.44 58.87 21.14
C SER A 17 -0.10 59.61 21.00
N VAL A 18 0.58 59.43 19.85
CA VAL A 18 1.29 60.52 19.15
C VAL A 18 1.13 60.36 17.64
N ASP A 19 0.69 61.48 17.05
CA ASP A 19 0.37 61.77 15.66
C ASP A 19 1.63 61.90 14.76
N ARG A 20 1.47 61.55 13.47
CA ARG A 20 2.03 62.22 12.25
C ARG A 20 2.32 61.24 11.11
N ARG A 21 1.48 61.29 10.08
CA ARG A 21 1.86 60.96 8.69
C ARG A 21 2.60 62.14 8.05
N PRO A 22 3.31 61.92 6.93
CA PRO A 22 2.66 62.29 5.68
C PRO A 22 2.79 61.24 4.55
N SER A 23 1.75 61.26 3.73
CA SER A 23 1.59 60.71 2.39
C SER A 23 2.70 61.11 1.42
N VAL A 24 3.18 60.16 0.60
CA VAL A 24 3.92 60.47 -0.64
C VAL A 24 3.37 59.65 -1.81
N HIS A 25 3.06 60.38 -2.87
CA HIS A 25 2.53 59.94 -4.15
C HIS A 25 3.44 58.96 -4.90
N VAL A 26 2.79 57.97 -5.54
CA VAL A 26 3.38 57.08 -6.54
C VAL A 26 3.60 57.85 -7.84
N GLY A 27 4.85 58.10 -8.21
CA GLY A 27 5.25 58.65 -9.50
C GLY A 27 5.81 57.55 -10.40
N TRP A 28 5.07 57.19 -11.44
CA TRP A 28 5.56 56.36 -12.55
C TRP A 28 6.67 57.10 -13.32
N ARG A 29 7.86 56.51 -13.43
CA ARG A 29 8.86 56.90 -14.45
C ARG A 29 9.32 55.68 -15.25
N ARG A 30 8.81 55.62 -16.50
CA ARG A 30 9.41 54.87 -17.60
C ARG A 30 10.83 55.41 -17.88
N ARG A 31 11.84 54.55 -17.95
CA ARG A 31 13.13 54.87 -18.57
C ARG A 31 13.20 54.20 -19.94
N HIS A 32 13.19 55.04 -20.97
CA HIS A 32 13.67 54.69 -22.31
C HIS A 32 15.18 54.46 -22.28
N ARG A 33 15.68 53.41 -22.94
CA ARG A 33 17.07 53.29 -23.38
C ARG A 33 17.11 53.45 -24.89
N ASN A 34 18.00 54.33 -25.37
CA ASN A 34 18.36 54.50 -26.77
C ASN A 34 19.69 53.75 -27.04
N PRO A 35 19.97 53.26 -28.26
CA PRO A 35 21.12 52.41 -28.58
C PRO A 35 22.24 53.16 -29.31
N GLU A 36 23.49 52.82 -29.02
CA GLU A 36 24.66 53.10 -29.87
C GLU A 36 25.53 51.81 -29.85
N ALA A 37 25.56 51.04 -30.94
CA ALA A 37 26.49 51.14 -32.07
C ALA A 37 27.96 50.86 -31.67
N CYS A 38 28.43 49.63 -31.91
CA CYS A 38 29.86 49.30 -31.90
C CYS A 38 30.22 48.61 -33.22
N ALA A 39 31.20 49.20 -33.90
CA ALA A 39 31.62 48.90 -35.26
C ALA A 39 32.58 47.70 -35.34
N CYS A 40 32.48 47.05 -36.49
CA CYS A 40 33.26 45.92 -36.96
C CYS A 40 34.76 46.25 -37.14
N GLN A 41 35.65 45.34 -36.70
CA GLN A 41 36.96 45.15 -37.33
C GLN A 41 37.27 43.65 -37.45
N THR A 42 37.35 43.22 -38.71
CA THR A 42 37.79 41.92 -39.21
C THR A 42 39.31 41.73 -39.12
N LYS A 43 39.78 40.52 -38.79
CA LYS A 43 41.01 39.94 -39.37
C LYS A 43 41.09 38.40 -39.26
N LYS A 44 41.03 37.79 -40.45
CA LYS A 44 41.76 36.62 -41.00
C LYS A 44 41.58 35.19 -40.43
N GLN A 45 41.02 34.39 -41.33
CA GLN A 45 41.09 32.94 -41.56
C GLN A 45 42.40 32.22 -41.21
N ALA A 46 42.26 30.98 -40.72
CA ALA A 46 42.87 29.79 -41.32
C ALA A 46 42.00 28.55 -40.98
N ALA A 47 41.78 27.70 -41.98
CA ALA A 47 40.87 26.56 -41.99
C ALA A 47 41.55 25.26 -41.53
N ALA A 48 40.76 24.33 -40.96
CA ALA A 48 40.90 22.89 -41.16
C ALA A 48 39.60 22.18 -40.75
N GLU A 49 39.14 21.28 -41.61
CA GLU A 49 37.88 20.55 -41.62
C GLU A 49 37.80 19.47 -40.53
N SER A 50 36.62 19.26 -39.93
CA SER A 50 35.91 17.97 -39.97
C SER A 50 34.69 17.91 -39.03
N THR A 51 33.61 17.34 -39.57
CA THR A 51 32.42 16.72 -38.94
C THR A 51 31.39 17.62 -38.25
N GLU A 52 30.19 17.59 -38.83
CA GLU A 52 28.94 18.18 -38.36
C GLU A 52 28.61 17.71 -36.94
N ASP A 53 28.60 18.66 -36.01
CA ASP A 53 28.15 18.47 -34.63
C ASP A 53 26.93 19.37 -34.41
N ASP A 54 25.79 18.73 -34.13
CA ASP A 54 24.48 19.35 -33.91
C ASP A 54 24.51 20.07 -32.55
N SER A 55 25.12 21.25 -32.56
CA SER A 55 25.38 22.07 -31.38
C SER A 55 24.18 22.95 -31.05
N CYS A 56 23.25 22.40 -30.26
CA CYS A 56 22.29 23.21 -29.52
C CYS A 56 22.82 23.50 -28.10
N GLY A 57 23.44 24.68 -27.95
CA GLY A 57 23.54 25.46 -26.70
C GLY A 57 24.26 24.80 -25.52
N GLY A 58 25.48 25.25 -25.25
CA GLY A 58 26.24 24.89 -24.05
C GLY A 58 25.44 25.11 -22.76
N VAL A 59 25.00 24.01 -22.16
CA VAL A 59 24.51 23.95 -20.79
C VAL A 59 25.73 23.74 -19.91
N ALA A 60 25.92 24.58 -18.90
CA ALA A 60 26.91 24.35 -17.87
C ALA A 60 26.75 22.92 -17.35
N THR A 61 27.80 22.11 -17.45
CA THR A 61 27.79 20.72 -16.99
C THR A 61 27.70 20.70 -15.47
N TYR A 62 26.48 20.71 -14.94
CA TYR A 62 26.19 20.25 -13.59
C TYR A 62 26.39 18.72 -13.58
N ALA A 63 27.64 18.28 -13.58
CA ALA A 63 28.00 16.92 -13.20
C ALA A 63 27.84 16.81 -11.67
N THR A 64 26.60 16.91 -11.22
CA THR A 64 26.22 16.72 -9.83
C THR A 64 25.82 15.27 -9.65
N ASN A 65 26.17 14.72 -8.50
CA ASN A 65 25.73 13.42 -8.00
C ASN A 65 24.18 13.26 -7.98
N ALA A 66 23.43 14.35 -8.17
CA ALA A 66 21.97 14.43 -8.24
C ALA A 66 21.44 14.82 -9.65
N PRO A 67 21.38 13.88 -10.63
CA PRO A 67 21.10 14.24 -12.03
C PRO A 67 19.68 14.79 -12.26
N PHE A 68 18.65 14.26 -11.60
CA PHE A 68 17.29 14.75 -11.74
C PHE A 68 17.13 16.12 -11.08
N VAL A 69 17.70 16.33 -9.89
CA VAL A 69 17.70 17.64 -9.22
C VAL A 69 18.35 18.71 -10.11
N SER A 70 19.53 18.41 -10.67
CA SER A 70 20.22 19.35 -11.56
C SER A 70 19.47 19.61 -12.85
N ALA A 71 18.77 18.61 -13.40
CA ALA A 71 17.90 18.83 -14.56
C ALA A 71 16.74 19.78 -14.22
N LEU A 72 16.17 19.70 -13.02
CA LEU A 72 15.12 20.62 -12.56
C LEU A 72 15.67 22.04 -12.34
N MET A 73 16.84 22.18 -11.71
CA MET A 73 17.50 23.48 -11.52
C MET A 73 17.80 24.14 -12.86
N ALA A 74 18.42 23.41 -13.79
CA ALA A 74 18.72 23.91 -15.12
C ALA A 74 17.45 24.26 -15.92
N PHE A 75 16.34 23.54 -15.73
CA PHE A 75 15.07 23.90 -16.37
C PHE A 75 14.44 25.16 -15.75
N ALA A 76 14.52 25.32 -14.43
CA ALA A 76 13.98 26.48 -13.74
C ALA A 76 14.62 27.80 -14.21
N GLU A 77 15.91 27.77 -14.56
CA GLU A 77 16.64 28.93 -15.08
C GLU A 77 16.30 29.29 -16.53
N ARG A 78 15.68 28.39 -17.30
CA ARG A 78 15.33 28.66 -18.70
C ARG A 78 14.17 29.63 -18.78
N ASP A 79 14.34 30.67 -19.61
CA ASP A 79 13.27 31.55 -20.08
C ASP A 79 12.37 30.83 -21.09
N THR A 80 11.63 29.84 -20.60
CA THR A 80 10.71 29.02 -21.40
C THR A 80 9.30 29.58 -21.28
N ALA A 81 8.69 29.90 -22.42
CA ALA A 81 7.26 30.16 -22.49
C ALA A 81 6.48 28.85 -22.26
N CYS A 82 6.02 28.65 -21.03
CA CYS A 82 5.34 27.42 -20.62
C CYS A 82 3.84 27.48 -20.96
N PHE A 83 3.43 26.68 -21.94
CA PHE A 83 2.02 26.42 -22.30
C PHE A 83 1.59 25.01 -21.89
N HIS A 84 2.06 24.55 -20.72
CA HIS A 84 1.79 23.22 -20.19
C HIS A 84 1.35 23.29 -18.72
N PHE A 85 0.83 22.17 -18.21
CA PHE A 85 0.49 22.00 -16.80
C PHE A 85 1.75 21.99 -15.90
N PRO A 86 1.62 22.31 -14.59
CA PRO A 86 0.38 22.59 -13.85
C PRO A 86 -0.12 24.04 -13.96
N GLY A 87 -1.41 24.23 -13.66
CA GLY A 87 -2.13 25.50 -13.87
C GLY A 87 -1.64 26.70 -13.04
N HIS A 88 -0.85 26.47 -11.98
CA HIS A 88 -0.19 27.57 -11.25
C HIS A 88 0.90 28.27 -12.08
N ASN A 89 1.25 27.72 -13.27
CA ASN A 89 2.15 28.31 -14.26
C ASN A 89 3.46 28.80 -13.63
N ARG A 90 4.20 27.84 -13.04
CA ARG A 90 5.49 28.09 -12.37
C ARG A 90 5.40 29.13 -11.24
N GLY A 91 4.23 29.24 -10.60
CA GLY A 91 4.00 30.11 -9.44
C GLY A 91 3.28 31.42 -9.78
N LYS A 92 3.20 31.81 -11.06
CA LYS A 92 2.54 33.06 -11.50
C LYS A 92 1.05 33.12 -11.15
N ALA A 93 0.40 31.96 -11.10
CA ALA A 93 -0.99 31.80 -10.71
C ALA A 93 -1.17 30.96 -9.43
N ALA A 94 -0.09 30.79 -8.65
CA ALA A 94 -0.20 30.12 -7.35
C ALA A 94 -0.98 31.00 -6.36
N PRO A 95 -1.82 30.42 -5.48
CA PRO A 95 -2.44 31.15 -4.39
C PRO A 95 -1.38 31.81 -3.50
N ALA A 96 -1.53 33.11 -3.22
CA ALA A 96 -0.52 33.89 -2.49
C ALA A 96 -0.16 33.28 -1.11
N MET A 97 -1.14 32.70 -0.41
CA MET A 97 -0.90 32.01 0.86
C MET A 97 0.07 30.83 0.72
N LEU A 98 0.00 30.07 -0.39
CA LEU A 98 0.91 28.95 -0.62
C LEU A 98 2.31 29.44 -1.01
N SER A 99 2.40 30.50 -1.82
CA SER A 99 3.69 31.12 -2.15
C SER A 99 4.39 31.70 -0.93
N GLN A 100 3.65 32.25 0.03
CA GLN A 100 4.20 32.70 1.30
C GLN A 100 4.65 31.53 2.18
N LEU A 101 3.90 30.43 2.19
CA LEU A 101 4.19 29.26 3.03
C LEU A 101 5.42 28.49 2.55
N PHE A 102 5.50 28.15 1.26
CA PHE A 102 6.56 27.30 0.70
C PHE A 102 7.73 28.07 0.09
N GLY A 103 7.53 29.36 -0.19
CA GLY A 103 8.40 30.13 -1.07
C GLY A 103 7.98 29.99 -2.55
N PRO A 104 8.18 31.04 -3.36
CA PRO A 104 7.75 31.05 -4.76
C PRO A 104 8.53 30.08 -5.65
N ASP A 105 9.77 29.75 -5.29
CA ASP A 105 10.66 28.93 -6.13
C ASP A 105 10.22 27.47 -6.19
N VAL A 106 9.53 26.95 -5.16
CA VAL A 106 9.02 25.57 -5.14
C VAL A 106 8.13 25.28 -6.35
N PHE A 107 7.30 26.25 -6.75
CA PHE A 107 6.41 26.12 -7.89
C PHE A 107 7.14 26.08 -9.24
N THR A 108 8.40 26.50 -9.30
CA THR A 108 9.20 26.40 -10.53
C THR A 108 9.71 24.99 -10.80
N TYR A 109 9.78 24.16 -9.74
CA TYR A 109 10.19 22.76 -9.80
C TYR A 109 9.01 21.79 -9.85
N ASP A 110 7.79 22.25 -9.55
CA ASP A 110 6.56 21.47 -9.75
C ASP A 110 6.14 21.49 -11.23
N LEU A 111 6.59 20.48 -11.95
CA LEU A 111 6.44 20.37 -13.40
C LEU A 111 5.70 19.08 -13.75
N SER A 112 4.87 19.13 -14.78
CA SER A 112 4.36 17.92 -15.43
C SER A 112 5.47 17.24 -16.25
N PRO A 113 5.32 15.96 -16.62
CA PRO A 113 6.31 15.22 -17.40
C PRO A 113 6.90 16.00 -18.59
N ILE A 114 8.18 16.35 -18.51
CA ILE A 114 8.93 17.00 -19.60
C ILE A 114 9.73 15.93 -20.34
N PRO A 115 9.61 15.80 -21.68
CA PRO A 115 10.20 14.68 -22.43
C PRO A 115 11.69 14.40 -22.17
N TRP A 116 12.51 15.44 -22.05
CA TRP A 116 13.96 15.29 -21.86
C TRP A 116 14.39 15.18 -20.39
N ILE A 117 13.52 15.51 -19.42
CA ILE A 117 13.74 15.26 -17.99
C ILE A 117 13.28 13.85 -17.63
N GLY A 118 12.22 13.38 -18.30
CA GLY A 118 11.65 12.03 -18.16
C GLY A 118 10.52 11.96 -17.13
N ASN A 119 9.90 10.79 -17.04
CA ASN A 119 8.91 10.44 -16.03
C ASN A 119 9.25 9.07 -15.40
N LEU A 120 8.48 8.64 -14.40
CA LEU A 120 8.71 7.38 -13.67
C LEU A 120 8.82 6.13 -14.56
N PHE A 121 8.29 6.17 -15.78
CA PHE A 121 8.26 5.05 -16.72
C PHE A 121 9.24 5.23 -17.89
N SER A 122 10.03 6.30 -17.87
CA SER A 122 11.03 6.57 -18.91
C SER A 122 12.25 5.68 -18.72
N SER A 123 12.72 5.07 -19.81
CA SER A 123 13.90 4.19 -19.81
C SER A 123 15.23 4.95 -19.95
N ARG A 124 15.18 6.27 -20.14
CA ARG A 124 16.34 7.16 -20.33
C ARG A 124 16.06 8.52 -19.69
N GLY A 125 17.13 9.30 -19.52
CA GLY A 125 17.08 10.67 -19.02
C GLY A 125 17.41 10.79 -17.52
N PRO A 126 17.49 12.02 -17.00
CA PRO A 126 18.00 12.30 -15.65
C PRO A 126 17.34 11.50 -14.53
N LEU A 127 16.01 11.29 -14.60
CA LEU A 127 15.30 10.48 -13.63
C LEU A 127 15.67 8.99 -13.68
N SER A 128 15.86 8.44 -14.88
CA SER A 128 16.31 7.05 -15.05
C SER A 128 17.73 6.89 -14.50
N ASP A 129 18.61 7.87 -14.72
CA ASP A 129 19.97 7.84 -14.19
C ASP A 129 19.99 7.99 -12.66
N ALA A 130 19.09 8.81 -12.09
CA ALA A 130 18.90 8.89 -10.64
C ALA A 130 18.54 7.54 -10.01
N GLN A 131 17.63 6.78 -10.64
CA GLN A 131 17.21 5.45 -10.20
C GLN A 131 18.33 4.40 -10.33
N LYS A 132 19.17 4.46 -11.38
CA LYS A 132 20.35 3.57 -11.51
C LYS A 132 21.36 3.80 -10.40
N LEU A 133 21.68 5.07 -10.16
CA LEU A 133 22.55 5.48 -9.05
C LEU A 133 21.93 5.10 -7.69
N ALA A 134 20.60 5.12 -7.56
CA ALA A 134 19.93 4.61 -6.36
C ALA A 134 20.16 3.11 -6.21
N ALA A 135 20.06 2.35 -7.30
CA ALA A 135 20.31 0.92 -7.28
C ALA A 135 21.75 0.60 -6.83
N GLU A 136 22.74 1.39 -7.28
CA GLU A 136 24.14 1.28 -6.83
C GLU A 136 24.28 1.58 -5.34
N VAL A 137 23.74 2.72 -4.87
CA VAL A 137 23.81 3.12 -3.46
C VAL A 137 23.17 2.07 -2.55
N PHE A 138 21.98 1.56 -2.89
CA PHE A 138 21.26 0.58 -2.08
C PHE A 138 21.71 -0.87 -2.33
N GLY A 139 22.49 -1.15 -3.37
CA GLY A 139 23.03 -2.50 -3.66
C GLY A 139 22.00 -3.44 -4.27
N SER A 140 21.06 -2.89 -5.04
CA SER A 140 20.03 -3.64 -5.77
C SER A 140 20.40 -3.77 -7.24
N SER A 141 19.82 -4.74 -7.96
CA SER A 141 19.98 -4.81 -9.42
C SER A 141 19.14 -3.76 -10.16
N GLU A 142 18.00 -3.38 -9.58
CA GLU A 142 17.15 -2.31 -10.09
C GLU A 142 16.42 -1.61 -8.94
N THR A 143 16.21 -0.30 -9.06
CA THR A 143 15.45 0.50 -8.11
C THR A 143 14.42 1.35 -8.85
N TRP A 144 13.21 1.44 -8.30
CA TRP A 144 12.16 2.34 -8.78
C TRP A 144 11.81 3.36 -7.70
N PHE A 145 11.72 4.62 -8.09
CA PHE A 145 11.21 5.69 -7.23
C PHE A 145 9.69 5.62 -7.13
N LEU A 146 9.19 5.83 -5.92
CA LEU A 146 7.77 5.75 -5.58
C LEU A 146 7.28 7.08 -5.04
N VAL A 147 6.17 7.56 -5.59
CA VAL A 147 5.46 8.77 -5.09
C VAL A 147 4.15 8.43 -4.36
N GLY A 148 3.75 7.17 -4.35
CA GLY A 148 2.59 6.64 -3.61
C GLY A 148 2.96 5.95 -2.29
N GLY A 149 4.13 6.28 -1.72
CA GLY A 149 4.70 5.64 -0.53
C GLY A 149 5.05 4.16 -0.72
N SER A 150 5.54 3.54 0.35
CA SER A 150 5.78 2.09 0.37
C SER A 150 4.50 1.28 0.19
N SER A 151 3.32 1.88 0.45
CA SER A 151 2.04 1.25 0.12
C SER A 151 1.97 0.87 -1.36
N CYS A 152 2.37 1.77 -2.26
CA CYS A 152 2.46 1.48 -3.69
C CYS A 152 3.48 0.37 -3.99
N GLY A 153 4.63 0.39 -3.33
CA GLY A 153 5.67 -0.63 -3.49
C GLY A 153 5.18 -2.02 -3.09
N VAL A 154 4.57 -2.17 -1.92
CA VAL A 154 4.01 -3.44 -1.43
C VAL A 154 2.91 -3.95 -2.36
N MET A 155 1.99 -3.07 -2.79
CA MET A 155 0.94 -3.45 -3.74
C MET A 155 1.52 -3.91 -5.08
N ALA A 156 2.50 -3.20 -5.63
CA ALA A 156 3.16 -3.56 -6.88
C ALA A 156 3.88 -4.91 -6.77
N SER A 157 4.60 -5.14 -5.67
CA SER A 157 5.30 -6.40 -5.41
C SER A 157 4.34 -7.59 -5.41
N ILE A 158 3.24 -7.49 -4.64
CA ILE A 158 2.24 -8.57 -4.55
C ILE A 158 1.51 -8.77 -5.89
N MET A 159 1.12 -7.71 -6.59
CA MET A 159 0.47 -7.82 -7.91
C MET A 159 1.41 -8.41 -8.99
N ALA A 160 2.71 -8.20 -8.85
CA ALA A 160 3.72 -8.73 -9.75
C ALA A 160 4.03 -10.21 -9.49
N THR A 161 3.92 -10.68 -8.25
CA THR A 161 4.21 -12.07 -7.90
C THR A 161 2.97 -12.96 -7.86
N CYS A 162 1.79 -12.40 -7.57
CA CYS A 162 0.56 -13.16 -7.36
C CYS A 162 -0.48 -12.87 -8.45
N SER A 163 -1.19 -13.90 -8.86
CA SER A 163 -2.34 -13.88 -9.76
C SER A 163 -3.63 -14.17 -8.98
N PRO A 164 -4.82 -13.92 -9.55
CA PRO A 164 -6.08 -14.25 -8.86
C PRO A 164 -6.14 -15.73 -8.46
N GLY A 165 -6.40 -16.00 -7.17
CA GLY A 165 -6.46 -17.35 -6.62
C GLY A 165 -5.14 -17.89 -6.05
N ASP A 166 -4.01 -17.25 -6.34
CA ASP A 166 -2.71 -17.64 -5.78
C ASP A 166 -2.64 -17.37 -4.28
N PHE A 167 -1.88 -18.17 -3.54
CA PHE A 167 -1.67 -17.96 -2.11
C PHE A 167 -0.44 -17.09 -1.83
N LEU A 168 -0.64 -16.05 -1.01
CA LEU A 168 0.42 -15.23 -0.44
C LEU A 168 0.60 -15.61 1.02
N VAL A 169 1.80 -16.06 1.40
CA VAL A 169 2.15 -16.27 2.80
C VAL A 169 2.60 -14.93 3.38
N LEU A 170 2.02 -14.50 4.50
CA LEU A 170 2.31 -13.20 5.09
C LEU A 170 2.03 -13.17 6.60
N PRO A 171 2.71 -12.31 7.38
CA PRO A 171 2.36 -12.11 8.77
C PRO A 171 0.97 -11.51 8.92
N ARG A 172 0.29 -11.89 9.99
CA ARG A 172 -1.03 -11.35 10.36
C ARG A 172 -0.99 -9.84 10.61
N ASN A 173 0.14 -9.34 11.12
CA ASN A 173 0.36 -7.93 11.37
C ASN A 173 0.92 -7.15 10.17
N ALA A 174 0.83 -7.69 8.95
CA ALA A 174 1.24 -6.98 7.74
C ALA A 174 0.51 -5.64 7.60
N HIS A 175 1.19 -4.65 6.99
CA HIS A 175 0.62 -3.34 6.72
C HIS A 175 -0.64 -3.43 5.85
N ILE A 176 -1.59 -2.51 6.05
CA ILE A 176 -2.90 -2.48 5.35
C ILE A 176 -2.80 -2.52 3.82
N SER A 177 -1.68 -2.05 3.26
CA SER A 177 -1.41 -2.11 1.82
C SER A 177 -1.32 -3.53 1.30
N ALA A 178 -0.91 -4.52 2.10
CA ALA A 178 -0.94 -5.93 1.72
C ALA A 178 -2.39 -6.42 1.53
N THR A 179 -3.31 -6.03 2.41
CA THR A 179 -4.73 -6.35 2.24
C THR A 179 -5.32 -5.67 1.01
N HIS A 180 -4.99 -4.39 0.76
CA HIS A 180 -5.39 -3.73 -0.48
C HIS A 180 -4.80 -4.42 -1.72
N ALA A 181 -3.56 -4.87 -1.66
CA ALA A 181 -2.94 -5.62 -2.74
C ALA A 181 -3.69 -6.92 -3.03
N MET A 182 -4.11 -7.67 -2.00
CA MET A 182 -4.92 -8.88 -2.17
C MET A 182 -6.30 -8.59 -2.76
N VAL A 183 -6.92 -7.45 -2.42
CA VAL A 183 -8.14 -6.98 -3.10
C VAL A 183 -7.86 -6.74 -4.59
N LEU A 184 -6.77 -6.05 -4.92
CA LEU A 184 -6.41 -5.68 -6.29
C LEU A 184 -5.92 -6.85 -7.14
N SER A 185 -5.15 -7.78 -6.59
CA SER A 185 -4.59 -8.95 -7.30
C SER A 185 -5.54 -10.15 -7.29
N GLY A 186 -6.38 -10.29 -6.27
CA GLY A 186 -7.18 -11.48 -6.03
C GLY A 186 -6.40 -12.61 -5.36
N ALA A 187 -5.21 -12.32 -4.83
CA ALA A 187 -4.43 -13.26 -4.04
C ALA A 187 -5.16 -13.62 -2.74
N LEU A 188 -4.97 -14.85 -2.29
CA LEU A 188 -5.53 -15.40 -1.07
C LEU A 188 -4.49 -15.41 0.05
N PRO A 189 -4.82 -14.96 1.27
CA PRO A 189 -3.87 -14.97 2.37
C PRO A 189 -3.66 -16.38 2.95
N LYS A 190 -2.40 -16.70 3.25
CA LYS A 190 -1.99 -17.69 4.24
C LYS A 190 -1.28 -16.94 5.37
N TYR A 191 -2.03 -16.60 6.42
CA TYR A 191 -1.50 -15.80 7.52
C TYR A 191 -0.58 -16.62 8.44
N ILE A 192 0.51 -15.99 8.87
CA ILE A 192 1.34 -16.42 9.99
C ILE A 192 1.05 -15.50 11.17
N THR A 193 0.70 -16.05 12.33
CA THR A 193 0.53 -15.25 13.54
C THR A 193 1.91 -15.00 14.16
N PRO A 194 2.39 -13.74 14.23
CA PRO A 194 3.67 -13.43 14.86
C PRO A 194 3.62 -13.71 16.37
N GLU A 195 4.79 -13.96 16.95
CA GLU A 195 4.91 -13.99 18.40
C GLU A 195 4.54 -12.63 19.00
N CYS A 196 3.89 -12.60 20.16
CA CYS A 196 3.63 -11.37 20.91
C CYS A 196 4.22 -11.47 22.31
N SER A 197 4.98 -10.46 22.72
CA SER A 197 5.49 -10.38 24.09
C SER A 197 4.38 -9.88 25.01
N SER A 198 3.87 -10.75 25.88
CA SER A 198 2.80 -10.44 26.83
C SER A 198 3.17 -9.36 27.85
N VAL A 199 4.47 -9.20 28.12
CA VAL A 199 5.00 -8.18 29.04
C VAL A 199 4.89 -6.79 28.39
N TRP A 200 5.21 -6.71 27.11
CA TRP A 200 5.34 -5.45 26.36
C TRP A 200 4.12 -5.09 25.52
N ASP A 201 3.23 -6.06 25.25
CA ASP A 201 2.15 -5.95 24.27
C ASP A 201 2.68 -5.52 22.88
N VAL A 202 3.80 -6.13 22.47
CA VAL A 202 4.49 -5.87 21.20
C VAL A 202 4.60 -7.17 20.43
N ALA A 203 4.23 -7.12 19.15
CA ALA A 203 4.44 -8.21 18.21
C ALA A 203 5.90 -8.26 17.76
N GLY A 204 6.49 -9.45 17.81
CA GLY A 204 7.79 -9.76 17.24
C GLY A 204 7.73 -9.95 15.72
N GLY A 205 8.84 -10.44 15.17
CA GLY A 205 8.93 -10.85 13.78
C GLY A 205 8.34 -12.24 13.49
N VAL A 206 8.47 -12.68 12.25
CA VAL A 206 8.16 -14.05 11.82
C VAL A 206 9.44 -14.88 11.81
N THR A 207 9.35 -16.13 12.26
CA THR A 207 10.50 -17.06 12.27
C THR A 207 10.57 -17.90 10.97
N PRO A 208 11.75 -18.42 10.61
CA PRO A 208 11.89 -19.37 9.50
C PRO A 208 10.98 -20.60 9.65
N SER A 209 10.86 -21.16 10.85
CA SER A 209 10.01 -22.32 11.12
C SER A 209 8.52 -22.04 10.86
N GLN A 210 8.03 -20.85 11.21
CA GLN A 210 6.65 -20.45 10.91
C GLN A 210 6.40 -20.33 9.41
N VAL A 211 7.39 -19.84 8.64
CA VAL A 211 7.30 -19.78 7.18
C VAL A 211 7.28 -21.19 6.58
N GLU A 212 8.13 -22.09 7.07
CA GLU A 212 8.20 -23.48 6.63
C GLU A 212 6.85 -24.19 6.84
N THR A 213 6.33 -24.13 8.07
CA THR A 213 5.01 -24.69 8.39
C THR A 213 3.91 -24.12 7.48
N ALA A 214 3.89 -22.81 7.24
CA ALA A 214 2.87 -22.19 6.38
C ALA A 214 2.95 -22.68 4.92
N ILE A 215 4.16 -22.90 4.39
CA ILE A 215 4.38 -23.45 3.04
C ILE A 215 3.98 -24.93 2.98
N GLU A 216 4.35 -25.72 4.00
CA GLU A 216 4.02 -27.14 4.09
C GLU A 216 2.52 -27.38 4.19
N GLU A 217 1.80 -26.64 5.04
CA GLU A 217 0.34 -26.72 5.17
C GLU A 217 -0.38 -26.38 3.84
N LEU A 218 0.17 -25.45 3.04
CA LEU A 218 -0.36 -25.20 1.70
C LEU A 218 -0.12 -26.40 0.78
N LYS A 219 1.08 -26.98 0.81
CA LYS A 219 1.46 -28.14 -0.01
C LYS A 219 0.60 -29.36 0.31
N GLU A 220 0.36 -29.64 1.59
CA GLU A 220 -0.53 -30.71 2.05
C GLU A 220 -1.96 -30.53 1.54
N ALA A 221 -2.43 -29.28 1.45
CA ALA A 221 -3.72 -28.93 0.87
C ALA A 221 -3.72 -28.90 -0.68
N GLY A 222 -2.66 -29.39 -1.35
CA GLY A 222 -2.53 -29.41 -2.80
C GLY A 222 -2.36 -28.02 -3.43
N LYS A 223 -1.87 -27.05 -2.67
CA LYS A 223 -1.68 -25.65 -3.07
C LYS A 223 -0.21 -25.26 -2.98
N THR A 224 0.16 -24.15 -3.61
CA THR A 224 1.52 -23.58 -3.53
C THR A 224 1.45 -22.11 -3.18
N ALA A 225 2.47 -21.63 -2.47
CA ALA A 225 2.67 -20.21 -2.26
C ALA A 225 3.24 -19.57 -3.52
N ALA A 226 2.65 -18.48 -3.99
CA ALA A 226 3.19 -17.70 -5.10
C ALA A 226 4.26 -16.69 -4.64
N ALA A 227 4.19 -16.27 -3.38
CA ALA A 227 5.20 -15.44 -2.73
C ALA A 227 5.10 -15.57 -1.20
N VAL A 228 6.18 -15.20 -0.53
CA VAL A 228 6.22 -14.96 0.92
C VAL A 228 6.50 -13.47 1.13
N LEU A 229 5.66 -12.77 1.89
CA LEU A 229 5.89 -11.40 2.34
C LEU A 229 6.26 -11.39 3.82
N ILE A 230 7.36 -10.72 4.16
CA ILE A 230 7.81 -10.51 5.55
C ILE A 230 7.88 -9.02 5.82
N THR A 231 7.45 -8.59 7.01
CA THR A 231 7.69 -7.22 7.50
C THR A 231 8.90 -7.25 8.42
N SER A 232 9.99 -6.59 8.02
CA SER A 232 11.23 -6.53 8.80
C SER A 232 11.99 -5.24 8.47
N PRO A 233 12.33 -4.41 9.45
CA PRO A 233 12.05 -4.58 10.87
C PRO A 233 10.56 -4.37 11.21
N THR A 234 10.13 -4.80 12.40
CA THR A 234 8.86 -4.36 12.98
C THR A 234 8.90 -2.86 13.29
N TYR A 235 7.76 -2.27 13.66
CA TYR A 235 7.70 -0.83 14.02
C TYR A 235 8.68 -0.49 15.16
N GLN A 236 8.79 -1.38 16.16
CA GLN A 236 9.68 -1.27 17.30
C GLN A 236 11.14 -1.62 16.99
N GLY A 237 11.46 -1.99 15.75
CA GLY A 237 12.83 -2.24 15.29
C GLY A 237 13.26 -3.71 15.25
N ILE A 238 12.39 -4.67 15.56
CA ILE A 238 12.77 -6.09 15.66
C ILE A 238 13.01 -6.66 14.26
N CYS A 239 14.19 -7.24 14.02
CA CYS A 239 14.56 -7.80 12.72
C CYS A 239 14.29 -9.30 12.65
N CYS A 240 13.82 -9.78 11.51
CA CYS A 240 13.64 -11.21 11.24
C CYS A 240 14.94 -11.83 10.70
N LYS A 241 15.07 -13.17 10.76
CA LYS A 241 16.15 -13.94 10.09
C LYS A 241 15.89 -14.02 8.57
N ILE A 242 16.03 -12.88 7.87
CA ILE A 242 15.66 -12.77 6.45
C ILE A 242 16.52 -13.68 5.57
N ASP A 243 17.78 -13.91 5.90
CA ASP A 243 18.65 -14.77 5.09
C ASP A 243 18.20 -16.25 5.16
N GLU A 244 17.83 -16.74 6.34
CA GLU A 244 17.25 -18.08 6.53
C GLU A 244 15.89 -18.21 5.83
N ILE A 245 15.00 -17.23 6.02
CA ILE A 245 13.69 -17.21 5.36
C ILE A 245 13.83 -17.19 3.84
N THR A 246 14.75 -16.40 3.31
CA THR A 246 14.99 -16.31 1.86
C THR A 246 15.51 -17.63 1.31
N LYS A 247 16.51 -18.26 1.97
CA LYS A 247 17.03 -19.57 1.58
C LYS A 247 15.92 -20.63 1.55
N LEU A 248 15.04 -20.61 2.55
CA LEU A 248 13.87 -21.48 2.63
C LEU A 248 12.89 -21.20 1.47
N CYS A 249 12.50 -19.95 1.23
CA CYS A 249 11.61 -19.60 0.12
C CYS A 249 12.18 -20.09 -1.22
N HIS A 250 13.48 -19.87 -1.42
CA HIS A 250 14.20 -20.23 -2.63
C HIS A 250 14.32 -21.74 -2.86
N SER A 251 14.41 -22.55 -1.81
CA SER A 251 14.40 -24.02 -1.91
C SER A 251 13.05 -24.56 -2.37
N HIS A 252 11.96 -23.83 -2.09
CA HIS A 252 10.61 -24.10 -2.57
C HIS A 252 10.28 -23.40 -3.90
N GLY A 253 11.22 -22.66 -4.50
CA GLY A 253 11.00 -21.91 -5.74
C GLY A 253 10.09 -20.69 -5.58
N VAL A 254 9.87 -20.22 -4.34
CA VAL A 254 8.99 -19.10 -4.01
C VAL A 254 9.82 -17.81 -3.85
N PRO A 255 9.42 -16.67 -4.44
CA PRO A 255 10.09 -15.39 -4.22
C PRO A 255 9.80 -14.83 -2.82
N ALA A 256 10.81 -14.18 -2.23
CA ALA A 256 10.70 -13.49 -0.95
C ALA A 256 10.56 -11.97 -1.15
N ILE A 257 9.47 -11.41 -0.65
CA ILE A 257 9.19 -9.97 -0.61
C ILE A 257 9.41 -9.48 0.83
N VAL A 258 10.17 -8.42 1.02
CA VAL A 258 10.34 -7.80 2.33
C VAL A 258 9.80 -6.38 2.32
N ASP A 259 8.81 -6.12 3.19
CA ASP A 259 8.41 -4.79 3.58
C ASP A 259 9.40 -4.28 4.63
N GLU A 260 10.44 -3.59 4.15
CA GLU A 260 11.51 -2.94 4.93
C GLU A 260 11.23 -1.43 5.05
N ALA A 261 9.95 -1.04 5.11
CA ALA A 261 9.57 0.37 5.17
C ALA A 261 10.28 1.14 6.31
N HIS A 262 10.57 0.47 7.42
CA HIS A 262 11.23 1.06 8.58
C HIS A 262 12.76 0.81 8.64
N GLY A 263 13.36 0.15 7.64
CA GLY A 263 14.78 -0.23 7.64
C GLY A 263 15.62 0.40 6.52
N ALA A 264 15.14 1.44 5.84
CA ALA A 264 15.86 2.06 4.71
C ALA A 264 17.26 2.61 5.08
N HIS A 265 17.51 2.90 6.37
CA HIS A 265 18.76 3.43 6.88
C HIS A 265 19.84 2.38 7.16
N PHE A 266 19.47 1.09 7.18
CA PHE A 266 20.33 -0.02 7.61
C PHE A 266 21.67 -0.11 6.89
N LYS A 267 21.70 0.20 5.59
CA LYS A 267 22.93 0.14 4.79
C LYS A 267 24.01 1.13 5.22
N PHE A 268 23.64 2.22 5.89
CA PHE A 268 24.49 3.40 5.99
C PHE A 268 25.29 3.48 7.29
N HIS A 269 25.29 2.42 8.12
CA HIS A 269 26.14 2.38 9.30
C HIS A 269 26.40 0.93 9.76
N PRO A 270 27.65 0.54 10.09
CA PRO A 270 28.02 -0.86 10.38
C PRO A 270 27.43 -1.44 11.67
N ARG A 271 26.96 -0.59 12.60
CA ARG A 271 26.22 -1.02 13.81
C ARG A 271 24.72 -1.24 13.56
N LEU A 272 24.21 -0.95 12.37
CA LEU A 272 22.81 -1.22 12.05
C LEU A 272 22.64 -2.67 11.54
N PRO A 273 21.42 -3.22 11.62
CA PRO A 273 21.13 -4.52 11.04
C PRO A 273 21.44 -4.57 9.54
N LYS A 274 21.67 -5.78 9.01
CA LYS A 274 21.82 -5.97 7.56
C LYS A 274 20.50 -5.67 6.84
N THR A 275 20.59 -5.08 5.66
CA THR A 275 19.41 -4.87 4.81
C THR A 275 18.81 -6.20 4.34
N ALA A 276 17.53 -6.21 4.01
CA ALA A 276 16.88 -7.35 3.38
C ALA A 276 17.51 -7.71 2.01
N LEU A 277 18.04 -6.72 1.28
CA LEU A 277 18.76 -6.93 0.02
C LEU A 277 20.04 -7.74 0.23
N GLU A 278 20.86 -7.38 1.23
CA GLU A 278 22.08 -8.10 1.59
C GLU A 278 21.81 -9.53 2.10
N GLN A 279 20.59 -9.76 2.59
CA GLN A 279 20.10 -11.05 3.06
C GLN A 279 19.41 -11.87 1.96
N GLY A 280 19.34 -11.37 0.73
CA GLY A 280 18.95 -12.14 -0.46
C GLY A 280 17.48 -11.98 -0.90
N ALA A 281 16.71 -11.09 -0.29
CA ALA A 281 15.32 -10.85 -0.69
C ALA A 281 15.20 -10.42 -2.17
N ASP A 282 14.14 -10.87 -2.85
CA ASP A 282 13.94 -10.65 -4.30
C ASP A 282 13.34 -9.27 -4.61
N LEU A 283 12.47 -8.79 -3.73
CA LEU A 283 11.87 -7.46 -3.74
C LEU A 283 11.91 -6.87 -2.33
N VAL A 284 12.37 -5.63 -2.22
CA VAL A 284 12.47 -4.92 -0.93
C VAL A 284 11.86 -3.54 -1.06
N VAL A 285 10.88 -3.23 -0.22
CA VAL A 285 10.19 -1.93 -0.22
C VAL A 285 10.67 -1.11 0.97
N GLN A 286 11.16 0.11 0.73
CA GLN A 286 11.73 0.97 1.77
C GLN A 286 11.07 2.36 1.77
N SER A 287 10.61 2.84 2.93
CA SER A 287 10.07 4.22 3.05
C SER A 287 11.22 5.17 3.33
N THR A 288 11.76 5.76 2.27
CA THR A 288 12.83 6.76 2.38
C THR A 288 12.43 7.90 3.32
N HIS A 289 11.18 8.36 3.29
CA HIS A 289 10.72 9.47 4.14
C HIS A 289 10.56 9.16 5.62
N LYS A 290 10.56 7.87 6.02
CA LYS A 290 10.37 7.49 7.43
C LYS A 290 11.67 7.59 8.22
N VAL A 291 12.78 7.17 7.61
CA VAL A 291 14.06 6.97 8.30
C VAL A 291 15.24 7.65 7.61
N LEU A 292 15.02 8.25 6.43
CA LEU A 292 15.98 9.07 5.69
C LEU A 292 15.37 10.46 5.42
N SER A 293 16.09 11.30 4.67
CA SER A 293 15.82 12.74 4.54
C SER A 293 14.83 13.15 3.45
N SER A 294 14.03 12.23 2.89
CA SER A 294 13.14 12.54 1.77
C SER A 294 11.74 13.00 2.22
N LEU A 295 10.97 13.61 1.32
CA LEU A 295 9.65 14.15 1.65
C LEU A 295 8.60 13.04 1.89
N SER A 296 7.64 13.26 2.79
CA SER A 296 6.54 12.31 3.04
C SER A 296 5.87 11.85 1.74
N GLN A 297 5.46 10.58 1.70
CA GLN A 297 5.01 9.82 0.52
C GLN A 297 6.13 9.32 -0.41
N SER A 298 7.36 9.81 -0.32
CA SER A 298 8.42 9.30 -1.20
C SER A 298 9.04 8.00 -0.67
N SER A 299 9.25 7.02 -1.54
CA SER A 299 9.75 5.68 -1.19
C SER A 299 10.52 5.06 -2.36
N MET A 300 11.18 3.94 -2.13
CA MET A 300 11.84 3.16 -3.18
C MET A 300 11.40 1.70 -3.12
N LEU A 301 11.28 1.07 -4.29
CA LEU A 301 11.19 -0.37 -4.45
C LEU A 301 12.50 -0.85 -5.07
N HIS A 302 13.13 -1.84 -4.42
CA HIS A 302 14.38 -2.43 -4.86
C HIS A 302 14.15 -3.87 -5.31
N ALA A 303 14.92 -4.27 -6.30
CA ALA A 303 14.88 -5.58 -6.93
C ALA A 303 16.25 -6.25 -6.85
N SER A 304 16.29 -7.53 -6.51
CA SER A 304 17.50 -8.36 -6.59
C SER A 304 17.20 -9.75 -7.13
N GLY A 305 18.19 -10.40 -7.74
CA GLY A 305 18.04 -11.70 -8.38
C GLY A 305 17.19 -11.69 -9.66
N HIS A 306 16.64 -12.85 -10.04
CA HIS A 306 15.92 -13.07 -11.30
C HIS A 306 14.60 -13.83 -11.15
N ARG A 307 14.16 -14.13 -9.92
CA ARG A 307 12.91 -14.90 -9.66
C ARG A 307 11.63 -14.12 -9.95
N VAL A 308 11.72 -12.79 -9.96
CA VAL A 308 10.58 -11.90 -10.20
C VAL A 308 10.73 -11.21 -11.56
N ASP A 309 9.66 -11.25 -12.36
CA ASP A 309 9.58 -10.55 -13.64
C ASP A 309 9.54 -9.03 -13.42
N ARG A 310 10.66 -8.36 -13.76
CA ARG A 310 10.83 -6.91 -13.63
C ARG A 310 9.86 -6.14 -14.51
N GLU A 311 9.49 -6.67 -15.67
CA GLU A 311 8.55 -6.00 -16.56
C GLU A 311 7.11 -6.08 -16.02
N ARG A 312 6.77 -7.17 -15.33
CA ARG A 312 5.51 -7.23 -14.57
C ARG A 312 5.50 -6.22 -13.43
N VAL A 313 6.60 -6.07 -12.68
CA VAL A 313 6.74 -5.02 -11.64
C VAL A 313 6.52 -3.63 -12.23
N ARG A 314 7.17 -3.27 -13.34
CA ARG A 314 7.00 -1.97 -14.00
C ARG A 314 5.54 -1.71 -14.42
N ARG A 315 4.87 -2.70 -15.01
CA ARG A 315 3.45 -2.61 -15.38
C ARG A 315 2.54 -2.41 -14.16
N CYS A 316 2.81 -3.10 -13.05
CA CYS A 316 2.08 -2.91 -11.80
C CYS A 316 2.30 -1.51 -11.22
N LEU A 317 3.54 -1.00 -11.21
CA LEU A 317 3.85 0.37 -10.80
C LEU A 317 3.15 1.39 -11.71
N GLN A 318 3.06 1.15 -13.01
CA GLN A 318 2.34 2.02 -13.94
C GLN A 318 0.83 2.08 -13.66
N ALA A 319 0.24 0.97 -13.21
CA ALA A 319 -1.17 0.93 -12.81
C ALA A 319 -1.45 1.66 -11.49
N LEU A 320 -0.48 1.68 -10.57
CA LEU A 320 -0.66 2.18 -9.20
C LEU A 320 -0.21 3.63 -9.00
N GLN A 321 0.73 4.12 -9.81
CA GLN A 321 1.26 5.48 -9.68
C GLN A 321 0.57 6.48 -10.60
N SER A 322 0.49 7.74 -10.15
CA SER A 322 -0.06 8.83 -10.96
C SER A 322 0.77 9.06 -12.23
N THR A 323 0.09 9.24 -13.36
CA THR A 323 0.69 9.68 -14.63
C THR A 323 1.24 11.11 -14.58
N SER A 324 0.83 11.88 -13.57
CA SER A 324 1.35 13.21 -13.21
C SER A 324 2.04 13.12 -11.85
N SER A 325 3.17 12.41 -11.80
CA SER A 325 3.93 12.19 -10.57
C SER A 325 4.55 13.49 -10.05
N SER A 326 4.56 13.70 -8.74
CA SER A 326 5.16 14.91 -8.16
C SER A 326 6.67 14.91 -8.34
N TYR A 327 7.18 15.84 -9.14
CA TYR A 327 8.62 16.04 -9.34
C TYR A 327 9.32 16.47 -8.05
N LEU A 328 8.63 17.15 -7.14
CA LEU A 328 9.19 17.51 -5.82
C LEU A 328 9.53 16.26 -4.99
N LEU A 329 8.64 15.26 -4.98
CA LEU A 329 8.90 13.98 -4.30
C LEU A 329 10.06 13.22 -4.96
N LEU A 330 10.10 13.17 -6.29
CA LEU A 330 11.19 12.54 -7.04
C LEU A 330 12.54 13.22 -6.82
N ALA A 331 12.56 14.56 -6.79
CA ALA A 331 13.74 15.34 -6.49
C ALA A 331 14.25 15.08 -5.07
N SER A 332 13.34 14.94 -4.10
CA SER A 332 13.73 14.60 -2.73
C SER A 332 14.37 13.21 -2.62
N LEU A 333 13.92 12.23 -3.40
CA LEU A 333 14.52 10.89 -3.48
C LEU A 333 15.91 10.94 -4.10
N ASP A 334 16.04 11.63 -5.23
CA ASP A 334 17.32 11.83 -5.91
C ASP A 334 18.33 12.49 -4.96
N ALA A 335 17.96 13.65 -4.37
CA ALA A 335 18.82 14.41 -3.46
C ALA A 335 19.23 13.59 -2.23
N THR A 336 18.28 12.86 -1.62
CA THR A 336 18.57 12.03 -0.44
C THR A 336 19.58 10.93 -0.77
N ARG A 337 19.42 10.23 -1.90
CA ARG A 337 20.39 9.23 -2.38
C ARG A 337 21.75 9.85 -2.69
N ALA A 338 21.80 11.03 -3.31
CA ALA A 338 23.07 11.72 -3.56
C ALA A 338 23.79 12.01 -2.24
N GLN A 339 23.09 12.56 -1.25
CA GLN A 339 23.64 12.80 0.09
C GLN A 339 24.19 11.51 0.73
N LEU A 340 23.45 10.41 0.62
CA LEU A 340 23.85 9.12 1.20
C LEU A 340 25.12 8.54 0.57
N SER A 341 25.39 8.84 -0.70
CA SER A 341 26.58 8.33 -1.39
C SER A 341 27.88 9.07 -1.05
N GLU A 342 27.82 10.29 -0.50
CA GLU A 342 29.01 11.11 -0.25
C GLU A 342 29.72 10.76 1.07
N ASN A 343 28.97 10.55 2.15
CA ASN A 343 29.54 10.13 3.43
C ASN A 343 28.53 9.28 4.24
N PRO A 344 28.35 7.99 3.87
CA PRO A 344 27.36 7.10 4.48
C PRO A 344 27.44 7.06 6.02
N GLU A 345 28.64 6.82 6.56
CA GLU A 345 28.82 6.50 7.98
C GLU A 345 28.61 7.71 8.89
N ALA A 346 28.99 8.91 8.44
CA ALA A 346 28.83 10.13 9.25
C ALA A 346 27.35 10.55 9.41
N ILE A 347 26.44 10.04 8.57
CA ILE A 347 25.04 10.49 8.55
C ILE A 347 24.29 10.06 9.80
N LEU A 348 24.60 8.89 10.38
CA LEU A 348 23.84 8.33 11.51
C LEU A 348 24.66 8.23 12.81
N GLY A 349 25.98 8.45 12.77
CA GLY A 349 26.84 8.30 13.95
C GLY A 349 26.36 9.09 15.17
N LYS A 350 26.03 10.39 14.99
CA LYS A 350 25.50 11.22 16.07
C LYS A 350 24.15 10.71 16.61
N ALA A 351 23.26 10.25 15.73
CA ALA A 351 21.96 9.71 16.14
C ALA A 351 22.14 8.44 16.99
N MET A 352 23.10 7.59 16.61
CA MET A 352 23.48 6.39 17.36
C MET A 352 24.01 6.74 18.75
N GLU A 353 24.91 7.72 18.84
CA GLU A 353 25.42 8.21 20.13
C GLU A 353 24.30 8.73 21.03
N MET A 354 23.35 9.50 20.48
CA MET A 354 22.20 10.00 21.23
C MET A 354 21.27 8.88 21.69
N ALA A 355 21.03 7.88 20.84
CA ALA A 355 20.22 6.73 21.20
C ALA A 355 20.88 5.88 22.30
N ASP A 356 22.20 5.67 22.23
CA ASP A 356 22.97 4.97 23.26
C ASP A 356 22.94 5.72 24.60
N LEU A 357 23.15 7.05 24.57
CA LEU A 357 23.07 7.90 25.76
C LEU A 357 21.67 7.84 26.39
N ALA A 358 20.63 7.94 25.56
CA ALA A 358 19.25 7.87 26.01
C ALA A 358 18.96 6.52 26.68
N ARG A 359 19.42 5.40 26.10
CA ARG A 359 19.23 4.06 26.69
C ARG A 359 19.83 3.97 28.09
N VAL A 360 21.12 4.32 28.22
CA VAL A 360 21.83 4.25 29.51
C VAL A 360 21.14 5.10 30.57
N GLN A 361 20.66 6.29 30.22
CA GLN A 361 19.98 7.16 31.18
C GLN A 361 18.56 6.68 31.50
N ILE A 362 17.80 6.18 30.53
CA ILE A 362 16.43 5.66 30.76
C ILE A 362 16.46 4.42 31.66
N GLU A 363 17.45 3.53 31.50
CA GLU A 363 17.60 2.35 32.37
C GLU A 363 17.84 2.70 33.85
N GLN A 364 18.39 3.89 34.12
CA GLN A 364 18.62 4.38 35.48
C GLN A 364 17.36 5.00 36.10
N ILE A 365 16.32 5.28 35.30
CA ILE A 365 15.07 5.87 35.80
C ILE A 365 14.21 4.76 36.44
N PRO A 366 13.83 4.90 37.73
CA PRO A 366 12.99 3.92 38.40
C PRO A 366 11.69 3.64 37.64
N SER A 367 11.23 2.39 37.66
CA SER A 367 9.95 1.98 37.06
C SER A 367 9.83 2.18 35.55
N LEU A 368 10.94 2.41 34.84
CA LEU A 368 11.02 2.28 33.39
C LEU A 368 11.83 1.03 33.01
N SER A 369 11.70 0.61 31.76
CA SER A 369 12.50 -0.46 31.15
C SER A 369 12.66 -0.20 29.66
N ILE A 370 13.65 -0.82 29.03
CA ILE A 370 13.86 -0.74 27.58
C ILE A 370 13.55 -2.09 26.95
N LEU A 371 12.85 -2.06 25.81
CA LEU A 371 12.56 -3.26 25.03
C LEU A 371 13.86 -3.79 24.42
N ASP A 372 14.06 -5.09 24.55
CA ASP A 372 15.21 -5.81 24.02
C ASP A 372 14.76 -7.08 23.31
N ALA A 373 15.58 -7.62 22.40
CA ALA A 373 15.28 -8.85 21.65
C ALA A 373 15.02 -10.05 22.58
N SER A 374 15.68 -10.09 23.74
CA SER A 374 15.46 -11.09 24.81
C SER A 374 14.06 -11.04 25.45
N SER A 375 13.24 -10.04 25.12
CA SER A 375 11.83 -9.95 25.56
C SER A 375 10.89 -10.90 24.81
N PHE A 376 11.43 -11.67 23.86
CA PHE A 376 10.74 -12.66 23.05
C PHE A 376 11.34 -14.06 23.30
N SER A 377 10.51 -15.08 23.17
CA SER A 377 10.92 -16.48 23.22
C SER A 377 11.62 -16.94 21.94
N SER A 378 11.28 -16.34 20.80
CA SER A 378 12.01 -16.54 19.56
C SER A 378 13.33 -15.80 19.57
N ASP A 379 14.34 -16.43 18.95
CA ASP A 379 15.65 -15.84 18.72
C ASP A 379 15.61 -14.89 17.52
N PHE A 380 15.50 -13.58 17.78
CA PHE A 380 15.61 -12.53 16.77
C PHE A 380 17.06 -12.05 16.67
N PRO A 381 17.64 -11.98 15.45
CA PRO A 381 19.06 -11.74 15.26
C PRO A 381 19.51 -10.32 15.62
N ASP A 382 18.60 -9.33 15.51
CA ASP A 382 18.96 -7.93 15.67
C ASP A 382 17.75 -7.04 16.00
N MET A 383 18.02 -5.84 16.49
CA MET A 383 17.04 -4.77 16.70
C MET A 383 17.61 -3.43 16.23
N ASP A 384 16.80 -2.61 15.56
CA ASP A 384 17.19 -1.26 15.13
C ASP A 384 17.58 -0.40 16.35
N PRO A 385 18.87 -0.05 16.52
CA PRO A 385 19.33 0.74 17.65
C PRO A 385 18.87 2.20 17.59
N LEU A 386 18.22 2.66 16.52
CA LEU A 386 17.57 3.97 16.49
C LEU A 386 16.09 3.93 16.90
N ARG A 387 15.57 2.74 17.26
CA ARG A 387 14.27 2.54 17.90
C ARG A 387 14.47 2.31 19.39
N VAL A 388 14.06 3.27 20.21
CA VAL A 388 14.10 3.15 21.68
C VAL A 388 12.68 3.01 22.17
N THR A 389 12.30 1.79 22.55
CA THR A 389 10.96 1.51 23.12
C THR A 389 11.05 1.41 24.63
N VAL A 390 10.31 2.28 25.33
CA VAL A 390 10.32 2.42 26.78
C VAL A 390 9.05 1.82 27.37
N GLY A 391 9.20 0.95 28.35
CA GLY A 391 8.11 0.29 29.07
C GLY A 391 7.63 1.17 30.21
N VAL A 392 6.33 1.48 30.22
CA VAL A 392 5.72 2.44 31.16
C VAL A 392 4.70 1.81 32.08
N SER A 393 4.43 0.51 31.92
CA SER A 393 3.41 -0.20 32.72
C SER A 393 3.67 -0.16 34.23
N ARG A 394 4.95 -0.12 34.64
CA ARG A 394 5.34 -0.01 36.06
C ARG A 394 5.07 1.38 36.65
N LEU A 395 4.81 2.39 35.81
CA LEU A 395 4.26 3.69 36.22
C LEU A 395 2.75 3.66 36.42
N GLY A 396 2.08 2.52 36.22
CA GLY A 396 0.62 2.43 36.27
C GLY A 396 -0.09 3.25 35.19
N LEU A 397 0.63 3.65 34.14
CA LEU A 397 0.13 4.41 33.00
C LEU A 397 0.18 3.55 31.73
N THR A 398 -0.72 3.85 30.79
CA THR A 398 -0.62 3.35 29.41
C THR A 398 0.35 4.22 28.61
N GLY A 399 0.87 3.70 27.51
CA GLY A 399 1.67 4.50 26.58
C GLY A 399 0.89 5.69 26.02
N PHE A 400 -0.42 5.54 25.80
CA PHE A 400 -1.31 6.64 25.39
C PHE A 400 -1.31 7.80 26.38
N LYS A 401 -1.42 7.51 27.69
CA LYS A 401 -1.40 8.58 28.70
C LYS A 401 -0.01 9.20 28.84
N VAL A 402 1.06 8.40 28.74
CA VAL A 402 2.42 8.93 28.73
C VAL A 402 2.64 9.84 27.54
N ASN A 403 2.16 9.47 26.34
CA ASN A 403 2.24 10.30 25.15
C ASN A 403 1.58 11.67 25.34
N GLU A 404 0.34 11.70 25.87
CA GLU A 404 -0.39 12.92 26.21
C GLU A 404 0.45 13.83 27.13
N LEU A 405 0.97 13.29 28.23
CA LEU A 405 1.76 14.05 29.20
C LEU A 405 3.09 14.55 28.62
N LEU A 406 3.79 13.72 27.84
CA LEU A 406 5.02 14.11 27.18
C LEU A 406 4.79 15.26 26.17
N CYS A 407 3.71 15.19 25.40
CA CYS A 407 3.40 16.20 24.39
C CYS A 407 2.96 17.51 25.03
N GLU A 408 1.98 17.46 25.94
CA GLU A 408 1.32 18.63 26.49
C GLU A 408 2.16 19.36 27.54
N GLU A 409 2.88 18.62 28.38
CA GLU A 409 3.61 19.20 29.52
C GLU A 409 5.10 19.37 29.26
N HIS A 410 5.68 18.56 28.37
CA HIS A 410 7.13 18.50 28.16
C HIS A 410 7.59 18.82 26.74
N GLY A 411 6.68 18.98 25.77
CA GLY A 411 7.02 19.24 24.38
C GLY A 411 7.88 18.12 23.77
N VAL A 412 7.64 16.88 24.16
CA VAL A 412 8.29 15.67 23.64
C VAL A 412 7.24 14.85 22.90
N MET A 413 7.47 14.59 21.61
CA MET A 413 6.57 13.82 20.76
C MET A 413 7.17 12.43 20.49
N PRO A 414 6.64 11.37 21.12
CA PRO A 414 6.89 10.00 20.70
C PRO A 414 6.47 9.72 19.25
N GLU A 415 7.03 8.66 18.69
CA GLU A 415 6.62 8.15 17.38
C GLU A 415 5.43 7.19 17.49
N LEU A 416 5.42 6.34 18.52
CA LEU A 416 4.43 5.28 18.68
C LEU A 416 4.09 5.07 20.14
N GLU A 417 2.83 5.25 20.50
CA GLU A 417 2.29 4.80 21.77
C GLU A 417 1.71 3.38 21.70
N GLY A 418 1.73 2.66 22.81
CA GLY A 418 1.12 1.34 22.93
C GLY A 418 0.38 1.19 24.26
N MET A 419 -0.17 0.00 24.51
CA MET A 419 -0.85 -0.27 25.79
C MET A 419 0.11 -0.17 26.97
N ARG A 420 1.37 -0.55 26.76
CA ARG A 420 2.36 -0.78 27.82
C ARG A 420 3.69 -0.06 27.62
N SER A 421 3.88 0.54 26.45
CA SER A 421 5.15 1.11 26.02
C SER A 421 4.96 2.35 25.15
N VAL A 422 6.05 3.09 24.96
CA VAL A 422 6.16 4.23 24.05
C VAL A 422 7.48 4.11 23.29
N THR A 423 7.47 4.27 21.97
CA THR A 423 8.66 4.18 21.11
C THR A 423 9.07 5.56 20.62
N PHE A 424 10.37 5.81 20.70
CA PHE A 424 11.05 6.99 20.19
C PHE A 424 11.96 6.63 19.03
N VAL A 425 12.05 7.55 18.08
CA VAL A 425 12.90 7.43 16.89
C VAL A 425 14.01 8.45 16.97
N PHE A 426 15.24 7.94 16.95
CA PHE A 426 16.44 8.77 16.87
C PHE A 426 16.83 8.90 15.40
N ASN A 427 16.98 10.14 14.94
CA ASN A 427 17.29 10.48 13.55
C ASN A 427 18.53 11.39 13.49
N ARG A 428 19.02 11.65 12.27
CA ARG A 428 20.27 12.41 12.00
C ARG A 428 20.40 13.73 12.77
N GLU A 429 19.30 14.43 13.00
CA GLU A 429 19.27 15.75 13.67
C GLU A 429 18.78 15.67 15.13
N THR A 430 18.72 14.46 15.70
CA THR A 430 18.47 14.32 17.14
C THR A 430 19.65 14.92 17.91
N SER A 431 19.37 15.93 18.73
CA SER A 431 20.37 16.72 19.44
C SER A 431 20.52 16.24 20.89
N VAL A 432 21.58 16.71 21.56
CA VAL A 432 21.76 16.51 23.00
C VAL A 432 20.58 17.13 23.78
N GLU A 433 20.15 18.33 23.39
CA GLU A 433 19.00 19.01 24.02
C GLU A 433 17.70 18.20 23.90
N HIS A 434 17.43 17.60 22.73
CA HIS A 434 16.26 16.74 22.55
C HIS A 434 16.32 15.52 23.49
N THR A 435 17.49 14.90 23.59
CA THR A 435 17.73 13.76 24.47
C THR A 435 17.57 14.15 25.94
N GLU A 436 18.19 15.23 26.39
CA GLU A 436 18.08 15.73 27.77
C GLU A 436 16.64 16.06 28.16
N ARG A 437 15.88 16.66 27.23
CA ARG A 437 14.45 16.95 27.44
C ARG A 437 13.63 15.67 27.61
N LEU A 438 13.88 14.67 26.77
CA LEU A 438 13.25 13.35 26.89
C LEU A 438 13.56 12.71 28.24
N ILE A 439 14.83 12.67 28.66
CA ILE A 439 15.23 12.08 29.94
C ILE A 439 14.60 12.81 31.12
N THR A 440 14.62 14.14 31.10
CA THR A 440 14.01 14.99 32.14
C THR A 440 12.52 14.71 32.25
N ALA A 441 11.81 14.63 31.12
CA ALA A 441 10.39 14.34 31.08
C ALA A 441 10.07 12.94 31.64
N LEU A 442 10.81 11.91 31.22
CA LEU A 442 10.63 10.54 31.70
C LEU A 442 10.95 10.41 33.20
N SER A 443 11.96 11.13 33.69
CA SER A 443 12.30 11.18 35.12
C SER A 443 11.19 11.85 35.93
N HIS A 444 10.65 12.97 35.44
CA HIS A 444 9.53 13.66 36.07
C HIS A 444 8.28 12.77 36.17
N LEU A 445 7.94 12.03 35.11
CA LEU A 445 6.84 11.07 35.13
C LEU A 445 7.10 9.93 36.12
N SER A 446 8.33 9.41 36.17
CA SER A 446 8.71 8.39 37.15
C SER A 446 8.51 8.89 38.58
N THR A 447 9.06 10.04 38.95
CA THR A 447 8.91 10.58 40.31
C THR A 447 7.46 10.87 40.66
N THR A 448 6.68 11.40 39.72
CA THR A 448 5.28 11.80 39.96
C THR A 448 4.36 10.60 40.18
N PHE A 449 4.54 9.53 39.40
CA PHE A 449 3.59 8.40 39.40
C PHE A 449 4.05 7.19 40.20
N VAL A 450 5.35 7.05 40.51
CA VAL A 450 5.83 5.97 41.39
C VAL A 450 5.31 6.16 42.83
N ASP A 451 5.35 7.38 43.36
CA ASP A 451 4.87 7.68 44.71
C ASP A 451 3.35 7.51 44.85
N ALA A 452 2.59 7.82 43.78
CA ALA A 452 1.13 7.67 43.75
C ALA A 452 0.68 6.20 43.68
N ASN A 453 1.51 5.29 43.16
CA ASN A 453 1.13 3.91 42.85
C ASN A 453 1.30 2.90 43.99
N GLN A 454 1.86 3.28 45.14
CA GLN A 454 1.81 2.41 46.34
C GLN A 454 0.35 2.08 46.77
N SER A 455 -0.65 2.78 46.22
CA SER A 455 -2.07 2.62 46.52
C SER A 455 -2.94 2.01 45.39
N ARG A 456 -2.41 1.80 44.18
CA ARG A 456 -3.20 1.35 43.01
C ARG A 456 -2.91 -0.11 42.65
N LYS A 457 -3.97 -0.91 42.50
CA LYS A 457 -3.90 -2.28 41.96
C LYS A 457 -3.26 -2.23 40.56
N GLN A 458 -2.30 -3.13 40.32
CA GLN A 458 -1.72 -3.33 38.98
C GLN A 458 -2.83 -3.45 37.93
N ILE A 459 -2.62 -2.83 36.77
CA ILE A 459 -3.46 -3.02 35.59
C ILE A 459 -3.52 -4.53 35.32
N GLY A 460 -4.73 -5.09 35.30
CA GLY A 460 -4.96 -6.53 35.22
C GLY A 460 -4.24 -7.20 34.05
N SER A 461 -3.76 -8.43 34.27
CA SER A 461 -2.92 -9.21 33.36
C SER A 461 -3.65 -9.89 32.19
N GLY A 462 -4.87 -9.45 31.86
CA GLY A 462 -5.60 -10.01 30.73
C GLY A 462 -4.97 -9.55 29.42
N VAL A 463 -4.02 -10.31 28.88
CA VAL A 463 -3.50 -10.09 27.53
C VAL A 463 -4.52 -10.69 26.57
N ILE A 464 -5.35 -9.84 25.97
CA ILE A 464 -6.18 -10.24 24.83
C ILE A 464 -5.28 -10.21 23.62
N THR A 465 -4.99 -11.36 23.02
CA THR A 465 -4.13 -11.44 21.84
C THR A 465 -4.91 -10.99 20.61
N PRO A 466 -4.46 -9.96 19.86
CA PRO A 466 -5.22 -9.42 18.73
C PRO A 466 -5.33 -10.37 17.52
N PHE A 467 -4.58 -11.48 17.52
CA PHE A 467 -4.38 -12.34 16.36
C PHE A 467 -4.82 -13.79 16.58
N ALA A 468 -5.52 -14.10 17.67
CA ALA A 468 -5.99 -15.45 17.95
C ALA A 468 -7.35 -15.73 17.32
N GLY A 469 -7.54 -16.96 16.85
CA GLY A 469 -8.88 -17.52 16.56
C GLY A 469 -9.59 -16.94 15.34
N PHE A 470 -8.88 -16.51 14.29
CA PHE A 470 -9.53 -16.02 13.06
C PHE A 470 -9.93 -17.18 12.13
N SER A 471 -11.06 -17.00 11.44
CA SER A 471 -11.46 -17.82 10.30
C SER A 471 -11.89 -16.94 9.14
N ARG A 472 -11.70 -17.44 7.91
CA ARG A 472 -11.97 -16.70 6.69
C ARG A 472 -13.01 -17.44 5.85
N GLU A 473 -14.15 -16.80 5.61
CA GLU A 473 -15.22 -17.32 4.75
C GLU A 473 -15.15 -16.73 3.34
N LEU A 474 -14.70 -15.47 3.20
CA LEU A 474 -14.52 -14.80 1.91
C LEU A 474 -13.07 -14.35 1.72
N SER A 475 -12.62 -14.26 0.47
CA SER A 475 -11.36 -13.56 0.19
C SER A 475 -11.49 -12.06 0.50
N PRO A 476 -10.38 -11.37 0.77
CA PRO A 476 -10.40 -9.92 0.93
C PRO A 476 -11.08 -9.21 -0.26
N ARG A 477 -10.85 -9.68 -1.49
CA ARG A 477 -11.47 -9.16 -2.70
C ARG A 477 -13.00 -9.35 -2.69
N GLU A 478 -13.48 -10.56 -2.44
CA GLU A 478 -14.93 -10.85 -2.41
C GLU A 478 -15.65 -10.00 -1.36
N ALA A 479 -15.09 -9.93 -0.14
CA ALA A 479 -15.67 -9.12 0.92
C ALA A 479 -15.63 -7.61 0.63
N PHE A 480 -14.57 -7.13 -0.02
CA PHE A 480 -14.46 -5.73 -0.41
C PHE A 480 -15.56 -5.30 -1.39
N PHE A 481 -15.83 -6.12 -2.43
CA PHE A 481 -16.79 -5.84 -3.49
C PHE A 481 -18.22 -6.33 -3.21
N ALA A 482 -18.44 -7.09 -2.14
CA ALA A 482 -19.76 -7.52 -1.74
C ALA A 482 -20.69 -6.32 -1.50
N LYS A 483 -21.99 -6.51 -1.74
CA LYS A 483 -23.02 -5.58 -1.23
C LYS A 483 -22.92 -5.56 0.30
N LYS A 484 -23.12 -4.41 0.93
CA LYS A 484 -22.84 -4.21 2.35
C LYS A 484 -24.09 -3.76 3.12
N ARG A 485 -24.20 -4.20 4.37
CA ARG A 485 -25.23 -3.79 5.34
C ARG A 485 -24.58 -3.40 6.66
N LYS A 486 -25.21 -2.50 7.40
CA LYS A 486 -24.78 -2.10 8.74
C LYS A 486 -25.53 -2.93 9.77
N VAL A 487 -24.82 -3.46 10.76
CA VAL A 487 -25.36 -4.35 11.80
C VAL A 487 -24.91 -3.84 13.16
N ALA A 488 -25.76 -4.00 14.19
CA ALA A 488 -25.40 -3.62 15.54
C ALA A 488 -24.31 -4.55 16.09
N ILE A 489 -23.38 -4.02 16.89
CA ILE A 489 -22.23 -4.77 17.41
C ILE A 489 -22.63 -6.06 18.17
N GLY A 490 -23.78 -6.02 18.87
CA GLY A 490 -24.30 -7.18 19.62
C GLY A 490 -24.81 -8.32 18.73
N GLU A 491 -25.09 -8.03 17.46
CA GLU A 491 -25.54 -8.99 16.44
C GLU A 491 -24.42 -9.34 15.45
N SER A 492 -23.25 -8.71 15.56
CA SER A 492 -22.12 -8.90 14.64
C SER A 492 -21.29 -10.16 14.92
N LEU A 493 -21.47 -10.82 16.06
CA LEU A 493 -20.68 -11.99 16.44
C LEU A 493 -21.00 -13.18 15.52
N GLY A 494 -19.98 -13.80 14.93
CA GLY A 494 -20.14 -14.92 13.99
C GLY A 494 -20.50 -14.50 12.56
N GLU A 495 -20.73 -13.21 12.32
CA GLU A 495 -20.97 -12.67 10.99
C GLU A 495 -19.65 -12.34 10.27
N ILE A 496 -19.70 -12.22 8.95
CA ILE A 496 -18.52 -11.88 8.14
C ILE A 496 -18.26 -10.36 8.20
N CYS A 497 -17.03 -9.96 8.51
CA CYS A 497 -16.59 -8.58 8.48
C CYS A 497 -16.53 -8.06 7.04
N GLY A 498 -17.16 -6.93 6.77
CA GLY A 498 -17.09 -6.20 5.49
C GLY A 498 -16.05 -5.07 5.49
N GLU A 499 -15.31 -4.92 6.58
CA GLU A 499 -14.42 -3.79 6.87
C GLU A 499 -13.01 -4.25 7.22
N LEU A 500 -12.04 -3.38 6.96
CA LEU A 500 -10.68 -3.51 7.47
C LEU A 500 -10.60 -2.65 8.73
N ILE A 501 -10.49 -3.28 9.90
CA ILE A 501 -10.52 -2.56 11.18
C ILE A 501 -9.17 -2.71 11.87
N CYS A 502 -8.55 -1.57 12.17
CA CYS A 502 -7.25 -1.48 12.83
C CYS A 502 -7.37 -0.67 14.13
N THR A 503 -6.48 -0.96 15.08
CA THR A 503 -6.15 -0.04 16.18
C THR A 503 -4.99 0.86 15.72
N ILE A 504 -5.08 2.16 16.00
CA ILE A 504 -4.00 3.12 15.80
C ILE A 504 -3.62 3.78 17.11
N PRO A 505 -2.30 3.83 17.39
CA PRO A 505 -1.24 2.97 16.84
C PRO A 505 -1.41 1.46 17.14
N PRO A 506 -0.73 0.54 16.40
CA PRO A 506 0.23 0.76 15.30
C PRO A 506 -0.36 0.77 13.88
N GLY A 507 -1.69 0.66 13.72
CA GLY A 507 -2.34 0.62 12.41
C GLY A 507 -2.39 -0.76 11.77
N VAL A 508 -2.23 -1.82 12.58
CA VAL A 508 -2.29 -3.21 12.14
C VAL A 508 -3.74 -3.72 12.13
N PRO A 509 -4.16 -4.49 11.11
CA PRO A 509 -5.50 -5.09 11.07
C PRO A 509 -5.76 -6.04 12.23
N VAL A 510 -6.81 -5.79 12.98
CA VAL A 510 -7.41 -6.76 13.91
C VAL A 510 -8.40 -7.63 13.15
N LEU A 511 -9.29 -7.00 12.38
CA LEU A 511 -10.25 -7.65 11.48
C LEU A 511 -9.95 -7.28 10.03
N ASN A 512 -9.85 -8.27 9.17
CA ASN A 512 -9.80 -8.09 7.72
C ASN A 512 -11.17 -8.36 7.08
N PRO A 513 -11.49 -7.71 5.94
CA PRO A 513 -12.68 -8.05 5.18
C PRO A 513 -12.70 -9.53 4.79
N GLY A 514 -13.82 -10.20 5.03
CA GLY A 514 -14.04 -11.61 4.70
C GLY A 514 -13.80 -12.58 5.85
N GLU A 515 -13.38 -12.08 6.99
CA GLU A 515 -13.20 -12.87 8.21
C GLU A 515 -14.44 -12.91 9.06
N VAL A 516 -14.59 -13.98 9.83
CA VAL A 516 -15.64 -14.08 10.84
C VAL A 516 -15.28 -13.20 12.02
N ILE A 517 -16.23 -12.37 12.46
CA ILE A 517 -16.07 -11.52 13.63
C ILE A 517 -16.19 -12.38 14.88
N THR A 518 -15.10 -12.46 15.62
CA THR A 518 -15.01 -13.24 16.86
C THR A 518 -15.16 -12.36 18.10
N ARG A 519 -15.43 -12.99 19.25
CA ARG A 519 -15.60 -12.27 20.51
C ARG A 519 -14.26 -11.67 20.94
N GLU A 520 -13.19 -12.42 20.76
CA GLU A 520 -11.82 -12.04 21.08
C GLU A 520 -11.40 -10.76 20.33
N ALA A 521 -11.71 -10.68 19.03
CA ALA A 521 -11.41 -9.50 18.22
C ALA A 521 -12.21 -8.27 18.67
N LEU A 522 -13.51 -8.44 18.99
CA LEU A 522 -14.34 -7.33 19.47
C LEU A 522 -13.91 -6.86 20.86
N ASP A 523 -13.64 -7.79 21.77
CA ASP A 523 -13.18 -7.49 23.13
C ASP A 523 -11.84 -6.76 23.08
N TYR A 524 -10.91 -7.18 22.21
CA TYR A 524 -9.65 -6.47 21.97
C TYR A 524 -9.88 -5.03 21.47
N LEU A 525 -10.72 -4.85 20.44
CA LEU A 525 -10.99 -3.52 19.88
C LEU A 525 -11.64 -2.58 20.90
N GLN A 526 -12.56 -3.09 21.71
CA GLN A 526 -13.21 -2.31 22.77
C GLN A 526 -12.25 -1.96 23.91
N ASP A 527 -11.45 -2.91 24.36
CA ASP A 527 -10.42 -2.70 25.39
C ASP A 527 -9.38 -1.68 24.91
N ALA A 528 -8.88 -1.84 23.68
CA ALA A 528 -7.90 -0.94 23.10
C ALA A 528 -8.41 0.51 23.03
N ARG A 529 -9.66 0.69 22.57
CA ARG A 529 -10.29 2.00 22.54
C ARG A 529 -10.46 2.59 23.94
N SER A 530 -10.84 1.78 24.92
CA SER A 530 -11.01 2.25 26.30
C SER A 530 -9.71 2.76 26.93
N LYS A 531 -8.56 2.31 26.40
CA LYS A 531 -7.21 2.68 26.84
C LYS A 531 -6.57 3.83 26.05
N GLY A 532 -7.29 4.35 25.05
CA GLY A 532 -6.87 5.52 24.26
C GLY A 532 -6.55 5.24 22.78
N ALA A 533 -6.59 3.97 22.33
CA ALA A 533 -6.35 3.67 20.92
C ALA A 533 -7.47 4.22 20.03
N VAL A 534 -7.10 4.75 18.87
CA VAL A 534 -8.04 5.17 17.83
C VAL A 534 -8.43 3.97 16.99
N ILE A 535 -9.72 3.78 16.74
CA ILE A 535 -10.20 2.75 15.82
C ILE A 535 -10.28 3.34 14.41
N MET A 536 -9.51 2.78 13.48
CA MET A 536 -9.50 3.18 12.08
C MET A 536 -10.16 2.12 11.19
N GLY A 537 -10.82 2.57 10.12
CA GLY A 537 -11.36 1.71 9.07
C GLY A 537 -12.76 1.14 9.36
N ALA A 538 -13.22 1.22 10.61
CA ALA A 538 -14.62 0.98 10.96
C ALA A 538 -15.50 2.18 10.56
N ALA A 539 -16.63 1.93 9.90
CA ALA A 539 -17.63 2.94 9.55
C ALA A 539 -18.27 3.59 10.78
N ASP A 540 -18.25 2.90 11.93
CA ASP A 540 -18.56 3.46 13.24
C ASP A 540 -17.35 3.31 14.18
N PRO A 541 -16.52 4.36 14.33
CA PRO A 541 -15.35 4.32 15.21
C PRO A 541 -15.67 4.05 16.69
N ARG A 542 -16.93 4.24 17.10
CA ARG A 542 -17.42 3.89 18.45
C ARG A 542 -17.87 2.45 18.56
N LEU A 543 -17.68 1.63 17.54
CA LEU A 543 -17.97 0.19 17.53
C LEU A 543 -19.36 -0.15 18.08
N TYR A 544 -20.37 0.70 17.87
CA TYR A 544 -21.77 0.33 18.16
C TYR A 544 -22.37 -0.51 17.03
N SER A 545 -21.68 -0.52 15.88
CA SER A 545 -22.11 -1.21 14.68
C SER A 545 -20.93 -1.49 13.77
N LEU A 546 -21.04 -2.53 12.95
CA LEU A 546 -20.06 -2.92 11.93
C LEU A 546 -20.75 -3.10 10.58
N ILE A 547 -19.97 -3.04 9.51
CA ILE A 547 -20.43 -3.33 8.15
C ILE A 547 -20.13 -4.79 7.81
N HIS A 548 -21.12 -5.45 7.23
CA HIS A 548 -21.08 -6.86 6.83
C HIS A 548 -21.51 -7.02 5.37
N PRO A 549 -21.08 -8.07 4.67
CA PRO A 549 -21.70 -8.49 3.42
C PRO A 549 -23.22 -8.72 3.61
N ALA A 550 -24.02 -8.24 2.65
CA ALA A 550 -25.48 -8.23 2.73
C ALA A 550 -26.13 -9.51 2.18
N ASP A 551 -25.38 -10.38 1.50
CA ASP A 551 -25.93 -11.59 0.89
C ASP A 551 -25.88 -12.79 1.88
N PRO A 552 -27.04 -13.33 2.30
CA PRO A 552 -27.11 -14.48 3.20
C PRO A 552 -26.51 -15.77 2.62
N HIS A 553 -26.38 -15.88 1.30
CA HIS A 553 -25.78 -17.08 0.68
C HIS A 553 -24.26 -17.11 0.79
N LEU A 554 -23.61 -15.98 1.06
CA LEU A 554 -22.18 -15.91 1.40
C LEU A 554 -21.90 -16.29 2.86
N LEU A 555 -22.92 -16.27 3.73
CA LEU A 555 -22.81 -16.54 5.18
C LEU A 555 -22.86 -18.02 5.55
N HIS A 556 -23.15 -18.91 4.60
CA HIS A 556 -23.37 -20.35 4.85
C HIS A 556 -22.75 -21.27 3.79
N GLY A 557 -21.48 -21.09 3.41
CA GLY A 557 -20.64 -22.12 2.76
C GLY A 557 -21.15 -22.82 1.48
N ARG A 558 -22.33 -22.48 0.96
CA ARG A 558 -22.91 -23.04 -0.26
C ARG A 558 -22.46 -22.17 -1.41
N ARG A 559 -21.25 -22.42 -1.90
CA ARG A 559 -20.92 -22.07 -3.28
C ARG A 559 -22.01 -22.67 -4.17
N LEU A 560 -22.79 -21.82 -4.84
CA LEU A 560 -23.51 -22.28 -6.02
C LEU A 560 -22.45 -22.83 -6.99
N PRO A 561 -22.62 -24.04 -7.54
CA PRO A 561 -21.70 -24.54 -8.54
C PRO A 561 -21.64 -23.54 -9.69
N GLU A 562 -20.43 -23.29 -10.18
CA GLU A 562 -20.19 -22.43 -11.35
C GLU A 562 -21.20 -22.80 -12.44
N VAL A 563 -21.99 -21.81 -12.86
CA VAL A 563 -22.87 -21.98 -14.00
C VAL A 563 -21.97 -22.05 -15.22
N GLU A 564 -21.61 -23.26 -15.65
CA GLU A 564 -21.04 -23.49 -16.97
C GLU A 564 -22.08 -23.06 -18.00
N LEU A 565 -21.87 -21.89 -18.58
CA LEU A 565 -22.58 -21.43 -19.76
C LEU A 565 -22.14 -22.29 -20.95
N MET A 566 -22.75 -23.46 -21.10
CA MET A 566 -22.57 -24.32 -22.25
C MET A 566 -23.29 -23.69 -23.46
N MET A 567 -22.56 -22.85 -24.20
CA MET A 567 -22.99 -22.39 -25.52
C MET A 567 -22.86 -23.56 -26.50
N VAL A 568 -23.97 -24.25 -26.79
CA VAL A 568 -24.00 -25.27 -27.85
C VAL A 568 -24.34 -24.57 -29.18
N PRO A 569 -23.41 -24.46 -30.15
CA PRO A 569 -23.73 -23.90 -31.46
C PRO A 569 -24.53 -24.93 -32.27
N LEU A 570 -25.83 -24.68 -32.43
CA LEU A 570 -26.66 -25.40 -33.40
C LEU A 570 -26.37 -24.83 -34.79
N VAL A 571 -25.37 -25.38 -35.47
CA VAL A 571 -25.15 -25.12 -36.90
C VAL A 571 -26.21 -25.89 -37.69
N ARG A 572 -27.29 -25.21 -38.08
CA ARG A 572 -28.16 -25.68 -39.17
C ARG A 572 -27.67 -25.07 -40.48
N SER A 573 -27.06 -25.92 -41.31
CA SER A 573 -27.03 -25.70 -42.76
C SER A 573 -28.43 -25.97 -43.30
N CYS A 574 -29.29 -24.95 -43.37
CA CYS A 574 -30.47 -24.96 -44.25
C CYS A 574 -30.76 -23.54 -44.75
N LYS A 575 -30.75 -23.40 -46.08
CA LYS A 575 -31.37 -22.30 -46.81
C LYS A 575 -32.88 -22.36 -46.55
N GLU A 576 -33.38 -21.54 -45.63
CA GLU A 576 -34.74 -20.98 -45.57
C GLU A 576 -35.01 -20.45 -44.16
N ALA A 577 -35.48 -19.20 -44.06
CA ALA A 577 -35.60 -18.44 -42.82
C ALA A 577 -36.72 -19.00 -41.92
N GLY A 578 -36.33 -19.56 -40.77
CA GLY A 578 -37.23 -19.96 -39.67
C GLY A 578 -36.72 -19.46 -38.32
N PRO A 579 -37.58 -19.37 -37.28
CA PRO A 579 -37.24 -18.68 -36.03
C PRO A 579 -36.20 -19.44 -35.19
N CYS A 580 -35.27 -18.68 -34.60
CA CYS A 580 -34.29 -19.19 -33.63
C CYS A 580 -34.90 -19.23 -32.22
N TYR A 581 -34.58 -20.28 -31.45
CA TYR A 581 -35.02 -20.46 -30.06
C TYR A 581 -33.83 -20.38 -29.11
N HIS A 582 -34.00 -19.70 -27.97
CA HIS A 582 -33.10 -19.76 -26.83
C HIS A 582 -33.75 -20.58 -25.72
N ILE A 583 -33.05 -21.60 -25.22
CA ILE A 583 -33.49 -22.45 -24.10
C ILE A 583 -32.57 -22.16 -22.90
N TRP A 584 -33.16 -21.89 -21.74
CA TRP A 584 -32.46 -21.73 -20.47
C TRP A 584 -32.76 -22.94 -19.59
N ILE A 585 -31.74 -23.59 -19.07
CA ILE A 585 -31.88 -24.74 -18.16
C ILE A 585 -31.33 -24.33 -16.79
N HIS A 586 -32.19 -24.29 -15.78
CA HIS A 586 -31.79 -24.20 -14.37
C HIS A 586 -31.82 -25.61 -13.76
N ASN A 587 -30.89 -25.92 -12.86
CA ASN A 587 -30.79 -27.22 -12.19
C ASN A 587 -31.97 -27.56 -11.25
N GLU A 588 -32.98 -26.69 -11.12
CA GLU A 588 -34.25 -26.98 -10.43
C GLU A 588 -35.47 -26.98 -11.37
N GLY A 589 -35.27 -26.98 -12.70
CA GLY A 589 -36.33 -27.09 -13.68
C GLY A 589 -36.18 -26.15 -14.88
N LEU A 590 -36.82 -26.52 -15.99
CA LEU A 590 -36.85 -25.76 -17.25
C LEU A 590 -37.41 -24.34 -17.06
N ALA A 591 -36.58 -23.32 -17.23
CA ALA A 591 -36.97 -21.91 -17.11
C ALA A 591 -37.24 -21.30 -18.50
N GLY A 592 -38.36 -21.69 -19.12
CA GLY A 592 -38.98 -20.96 -20.23
C GLY A 592 -38.33 -21.05 -21.63
N LEU A 593 -39.16 -20.91 -22.67
CA LEU A 593 -38.74 -20.68 -24.06
C LEU A 593 -39.00 -19.21 -24.43
N SER A 594 -38.06 -18.57 -25.11
CA SER A 594 -38.31 -17.31 -25.82
C SER A 594 -38.07 -17.49 -27.32
N CYS A 595 -39.00 -17.00 -28.13
CA CYS A 595 -38.94 -17.02 -29.59
C CYS A 595 -38.77 -15.57 -30.08
N CYS A 596 -37.69 -15.27 -30.78
CA CYS A 596 -37.48 -13.96 -31.41
C CYS A 596 -37.84 -14.07 -32.89
N GLY A 597 -38.99 -13.52 -33.27
CA GLY A 597 -39.39 -13.26 -34.65
C GLY A 597 -39.79 -11.80 -34.83
N ALA A 598 -39.75 -11.30 -36.06
CA ALA A 598 -40.07 -9.92 -36.43
C ALA A 598 -41.53 -9.57 -36.10
N GLY A 599 -41.79 -9.13 -34.87
CA GLY A 599 -43.14 -8.82 -34.39
C GLY A 599 -43.30 -8.83 -32.86
N GLY A 600 -42.34 -8.31 -32.11
CA GLY A 600 -42.48 -8.08 -30.66
C GLY A 600 -42.35 -9.32 -29.77
N CYS A 601 -41.72 -9.13 -28.61
CA CYS A 601 -41.41 -10.21 -27.65
C CYS A 601 -42.64 -10.59 -26.82
N LYS A 602 -43.21 -11.79 -27.03
CA LYS A 602 -44.26 -12.34 -26.14
C LYS A 602 -43.62 -13.26 -25.08
N LYS A 603 -43.66 -12.84 -23.81
CA LYS A 603 -43.37 -13.72 -22.67
C LYS A 603 -44.53 -14.72 -22.50
N VAL A 604 -44.22 -16.01 -22.48
CA VAL A 604 -45.16 -17.04 -22.03
C VAL A 604 -44.80 -17.39 -20.59
N SER A 605 -45.71 -17.14 -19.63
CA SER A 605 -45.52 -17.53 -18.23
C SER A 605 -45.78 -19.03 -18.05
N ALA A 606 -44.83 -19.77 -17.50
CA ALA A 606 -45.09 -21.12 -17.00
C ALA A 606 -45.67 -21.03 -15.58
N SER A 607 -46.90 -21.52 -15.39
CA SER A 607 -47.52 -21.67 -14.07
C SER A 607 -47.00 -22.92 -13.36
N THR A 608 -46.49 -22.70 -12.14
CA THR A 608 -46.49 -23.56 -10.94
C THR A 608 -46.16 -25.05 -11.07
N LEU A 609 -45.03 -25.47 -10.49
CA LEU A 609 -44.83 -26.82 -9.94
C LEU A 609 -44.45 -26.68 -8.45
N LEU A 610 -45.21 -27.37 -7.59
CA LEU A 610 -45.00 -27.45 -6.14
C LEU A 610 -43.81 -28.37 -5.81
N PRO A 611 -43.14 -28.19 -4.65
CA PRO A 611 -41.92 -28.92 -4.31
C PRO A 611 -42.23 -30.31 -3.72
N GLY A 612 -41.55 -31.33 -4.23
CA GLY A 612 -41.55 -32.67 -3.64
C GLY A 612 -41.18 -33.77 -4.63
N ASP A 613 -39.87 -33.98 -4.83
CA ASP A 613 -39.17 -35.29 -4.94
C ASP A 613 -37.81 -35.15 -5.66
N PRO A 614 -36.79 -35.95 -5.27
CA PRO A 614 -35.43 -35.79 -5.77
C PRO A 614 -35.29 -36.41 -7.17
N VAL A 615 -34.93 -35.63 -8.18
CA VAL A 615 -34.65 -36.16 -9.52
C VAL A 615 -33.16 -36.42 -9.66
N SER A 616 -32.78 -37.68 -9.46
CA SER A 616 -31.45 -38.22 -9.77
C SER A 616 -31.50 -39.04 -11.06
N HIS A 617 -31.54 -38.44 -12.27
CA HIS A 617 -31.47 -39.22 -13.52
C HIS A 617 -30.83 -38.48 -14.73
N PRO A 618 -30.23 -39.21 -15.69
CA PRO A 618 -29.25 -38.69 -16.66
C PRO A 618 -29.84 -37.92 -17.85
N HIS A 619 -28.96 -37.16 -18.54
CA HIS A 619 -29.22 -36.22 -19.64
C HIS A 619 -30.15 -36.73 -20.79
N SER A 620 -30.32 -38.04 -20.98
CA SER A 620 -31.18 -38.60 -22.03
C SER A 620 -32.68 -38.36 -21.82
N THR A 621 -33.13 -38.12 -20.58
CA THR A 621 -34.56 -37.95 -20.26
C THR A 621 -35.10 -36.55 -20.60
N ILE A 622 -34.24 -35.53 -20.58
CA ILE A 622 -34.61 -34.13 -20.87
C ILE A 622 -34.91 -33.92 -22.36
N ALA A 623 -34.14 -34.58 -23.24
CA ALA A 623 -34.36 -34.52 -24.69
C ALA A 623 -35.72 -35.13 -25.09
N SER A 624 -36.09 -36.26 -24.49
CA SER A 624 -37.37 -36.94 -24.71
C SER A 624 -38.57 -36.10 -24.25
N LEU A 625 -38.42 -35.36 -23.14
CA LEU A 625 -39.44 -34.42 -22.63
C LEU A 625 -39.61 -33.18 -23.52
N LEU A 626 -38.53 -32.70 -24.15
CA LEU A 626 -38.54 -31.61 -25.12
C LEU A 626 -39.22 -32.03 -26.44
N GLU A 627 -38.94 -33.23 -26.95
CA GLU A 627 -39.64 -33.77 -28.13
C GLU A 627 -41.14 -33.94 -27.91
N ALA A 628 -41.55 -34.44 -26.74
CA ALA A 628 -42.95 -34.62 -26.40
C ALA A 628 -43.72 -33.28 -26.34
N LYS A 629 -43.10 -32.21 -25.81
CA LYS A 629 -43.71 -30.87 -25.75
C LYS A 629 -43.72 -30.15 -27.09
N LEU A 630 -42.74 -30.37 -27.97
CA LEU A 630 -42.69 -29.80 -29.33
C LEU A 630 -43.73 -30.44 -30.28
N LYS A 631 -44.03 -31.73 -30.10
CA LYS A 631 -45.16 -32.38 -30.81
C LYS A 631 -46.52 -31.84 -30.36
N ALA A 632 -46.66 -31.49 -29.08
CA ALA A 632 -47.90 -30.93 -28.52
C ALA A 632 -48.18 -29.48 -28.96
N SER A 633 -47.18 -28.73 -29.42
CA SER A 633 -47.31 -27.34 -29.90
C SER A 633 -47.53 -27.20 -31.42
N GLY A 634 -47.78 -28.31 -32.13
CA GLY A 634 -48.18 -28.30 -33.54
C GLY A 634 -47.04 -28.18 -34.57
N GLY A 635 -45.78 -28.39 -34.16
CA GLY A 635 -44.65 -28.45 -35.08
C GLY A 635 -44.48 -29.84 -35.70
N SER A 636 -44.29 -29.94 -37.02
CA SER A 636 -43.95 -31.20 -37.69
C SER A 636 -42.54 -31.67 -37.27
N ALA A 637 -42.44 -32.80 -36.57
CA ALA A 637 -41.16 -33.43 -36.25
C ALA A 637 -40.74 -34.35 -37.42
N CYS A 638 -39.63 -34.04 -38.08
CA CYS A 638 -38.92 -34.99 -38.92
C CYS A 638 -37.95 -35.78 -38.02
N SER A 639 -38.03 -37.11 -38.08
CA SER A 639 -37.24 -38.05 -37.29
C SER A 639 -35.75 -37.97 -37.60
N THR A 640 -34.90 -37.90 -36.57
CA THR A 640 -33.48 -38.26 -36.69
C THR A 640 -33.02 -39.02 -35.45
N SER A 641 -32.47 -40.21 -35.70
CA SER A 641 -31.87 -41.13 -34.72
C SER A 641 -30.60 -40.53 -34.10
N LEU A 642 -30.53 -40.52 -32.77
CA LEU A 642 -29.30 -40.30 -32.02
C LEU A 642 -28.54 -41.63 -31.91
N SER A 643 -27.46 -41.79 -32.65
CA SER A 643 -26.48 -42.86 -32.41
C SER A 643 -25.48 -42.40 -31.35
N SER A 644 -25.40 -43.15 -30.25
CA SER A 644 -24.35 -43.02 -29.24
C SER A 644 -23.04 -43.63 -29.76
N SER A 645 -21.96 -42.85 -29.79
CA SER A 645 -20.60 -43.40 -29.85
C SER A 645 -19.72 -42.73 -28.81
N SER A 646 -19.38 -43.52 -27.80
CA SER A 646 -18.30 -43.34 -26.83
C SER A 646 -16.94 -43.63 -27.46
N ASN A 647 -15.91 -42.97 -26.90
CA ASN A 647 -14.46 -43.22 -26.94
C ASN A 647 -13.56 -42.36 -27.87
N GLU A 648 -12.57 -41.77 -27.17
CA GLU A 648 -11.16 -41.54 -27.52
C GLU A 648 -10.81 -40.66 -28.73
N LEU A 649 -10.10 -39.55 -28.47
CA LEU A 649 -8.78 -39.27 -29.07
C LEU A 649 -8.07 -38.10 -28.37
N THR A 650 -6.77 -38.32 -28.20
CA THR A 650 -5.69 -37.59 -27.52
C THR A 650 -5.17 -36.36 -28.27
N GLN A 651 -4.46 -35.48 -27.54
CA GLN A 651 -3.32 -34.58 -27.92
C GLN A 651 -3.16 -34.20 -29.41
N ASP A 652 -3.16 -32.91 -29.78
CA ASP A 652 -1.98 -32.02 -29.75
C ASP A 652 -2.23 -30.63 -30.41
N HIS A 653 -1.49 -29.65 -29.91
CA HIS A 653 -1.04 -28.35 -30.44
C HIS A 653 -1.82 -27.41 -31.42
N GLU A 654 -1.80 -26.14 -30.99
CA GLU A 654 -1.44 -24.90 -31.72
C GLU A 654 -2.50 -23.94 -32.31
N ARG A 655 -2.28 -22.65 -31.98
CA ARG A 655 -2.71 -21.39 -32.63
C ARG A 655 -4.18 -20.98 -32.53
N ARG A 656 -4.46 -20.11 -31.55
CA ARG A 656 -5.52 -19.09 -31.65
C ARG A 656 -4.90 -17.71 -31.85
N GLN A 657 -4.79 -17.30 -33.11
CA GLN A 657 -4.93 -15.89 -33.50
C GLN A 657 -6.21 -15.80 -34.32
N HIS A 658 -7.20 -15.06 -33.84
CA HIS A 658 -8.21 -14.46 -34.71
C HIS A 658 -8.54 -13.06 -34.20
N THR A 659 -7.83 -12.11 -34.80
CA THR A 659 -8.34 -10.78 -35.14
C THR A 659 -9.62 -10.92 -35.97
N GLY A 660 -10.65 -10.15 -35.62
CA GLY A 660 -11.92 -10.09 -36.34
C GLY A 660 -12.40 -8.65 -36.45
N VAL A 661 -11.99 -8.00 -37.54
CA VAL A 661 -12.37 -6.65 -37.97
C VAL A 661 -13.85 -6.62 -38.38
N HIS A 662 -14.62 -5.67 -37.87
CA HIS A 662 -15.97 -5.40 -38.35
C HIS A 662 -15.94 -4.38 -39.50
N TYR A 663 -16.31 -4.81 -40.71
CA TYR A 663 -16.71 -3.92 -41.80
C TYR A 663 -18.20 -3.60 -41.68
N LYS A 664 -18.53 -2.32 -41.88
CA LYS A 664 -19.91 -1.78 -41.92
C LYS A 664 -20.14 -1.14 -43.31
N CYS A 665 -21.09 -1.68 -44.05
CA CYS A 665 -21.82 -1.07 -45.17
C CYS A 665 -23.18 -1.77 -45.18
N SER A 666 -24.34 -1.16 -45.44
CA SER A 666 -24.75 0.19 -45.81
C SER A 666 -26.29 0.18 -45.83
N GLY A 667 -26.94 1.34 -45.67
CA GLY A 667 -28.29 1.57 -46.21
C GLY A 667 -29.34 2.07 -45.21
N GLN A 668 -29.38 3.37 -44.94
CA GLN A 668 -30.19 4.36 -45.67
C GLN A 668 -29.62 5.76 -45.41
#